data_AF-A0A3S0X1L7-F1
#
_entry.id   AF-A0A3S0X1L7-F1
#
_cell.length_a   1.000
_cell.length_b   1.000
_cell.length_c   1.000
_cell.angle_alpha   90.00
_cell.angle_beta   90.00
_cell.angle_gamma   90.00
#
_symmetry.space_group_name_H-M   'P 1'
#
loop_
_entity.id
_entity.type
_entity.pdbx_description
1 polymer ?
#
loop_
_entity_poly.entity_id
_entity_poly.type
_entity_poly.pdbx_seq_one_letter_code
_entity_poly.pdbx_strand_id
1 'polypeptide(L)'
;MPKMTCLDDVFESLTKEKPKQPSAFLIALGTDTQFTEKPVVVQKPANSPYELGEFYSFLMQYITHLLGEKGEKHKGAISYVSESVTVIDGPDTAGTLVGDRISKLVLQTLGFAASGKETLILGAHSRGAVETMLALHEIHRIKEELASEDTPKSLHEILCNSTCPYTKAAMQKLSESVQDKPQNRKLLLERLNKLNLNAFLLDPVPGGRLYGLPYTRWDDPRFYDSLSEKCNSLELYLCRDERSGCFRPIVAKDMQPIVIPGHHGTTSGNLYTQKLNKPPKAGDTSTIMKLMICKFLHFSHTVTANAGQTLFTSLNEDIDCAHPGLQQIANEFMRSDNKARYKLLLDHYLTVKQNDQAFLSLAQDGYIVVGIENINGQRYVHYRAHNDFSMGDIAPSLQGEFVNTEHALLYLRQYIQFDEIISAKPVEQLQHITTALADVLKILLSLPAENEDEKTQRLRKLFENEQGRKVFFSGFSMLIDAVSQTYLRNNLSSQEKQQLMQAIKEPFNVLSLARRRLETFAESGTISINTYINILDGFEKILQSGLKKTVEEHASLITQRAKSMQKQLHLFLAPEQDFQQTLTCFKSGLNKLGESEALTSIRKCMEELDPVNVTTVKEALKKELEAINNSEFQDREKVFKQIVELATATNLNAHIEAQQRTYEQYLQELEQINEAAQVLDGGYDTLSGLVSKGGEQTIEINRDELCQHSDTLVKASARLLLEKQHDLQLQPELISHAFFETVKKRAISLGAIDPEKRSLQENLVQKEQALQKMVEEAKQQEEKLTAKTEEIEKQQQTLNEKDKTISQHETSIKKHQEEFKIKQEFIETLASKKEVECAHIIQTKLLVYTEQHLQHLFQEAQKYKDIQGSHLDLLTEWLHVTDAKSTANYKQIRDTHQGVRQLYEELSNPNVLPSEKIKAFHASLMKMEKNLNLTDNVDWSRFRNRCLLAIAIIFTGIIPGLIVMGIYAAATSHSMSFFAKGTGGRYQENCELSAQQIPAA
;
A
#
# COMPACT_ATOMS: atom_id res chain seq x y z
N MET A 1 17.77 44.88 -16.85
CA MET A 1 17.60 43.44 -17.14
C MET A 1 16.71 43.31 -18.37
N PRO A 2 17.00 42.42 -19.35
CA PRO A 2 16.07 42.22 -20.45
C PRO A 2 14.77 41.60 -19.93
N LYS A 3 13.64 42.01 -20.52
CA LYS A 3 12.30 41.44 -20.30
C LYS A 3 12.36 39.94 -20.55
N MET A 4 12.06 39.10 -19.55
CA MET A 4 12.01 37.64 -19.78
C MET A 4 10.79 37.31 -20.63
N THR A 5 11.01 36.88 -21.86
CA THR A 5 9.97 36.53 -22.83
C THR A 5 10.04 35.08 -23.29
N CYS A 6 11.21 34.44 -23.16
CA CYS A 6 11.41 33.02 -23.43
C CYS A 6 12.38 32.37 -22.43
N LEU A 7 12.61 31.06 -22.59
CA LEU A 7 13.54 30.30 -21.73
C LEU A 7 15.01 30.65 -21.97
N ASP A 8 15.38 31.07 -23.18
CA ASP A 8 16.75 31.53 -23.47
C ASP A 8 17.13 32.73 -22.59
N ASP A 9 16.20 33.68 -22.40
CA ASP A 9 16.43 34.85 -21.54
C ASP A 9 16.79 34.45 -20.09
N VAL A 10 16.13 33.40 -19.57
CA VAL A 10 16.38 32.85 -18.23
C VAL A 10 17.77 32.24 -18.17
N PHE A 11 18.13 31.38 -19.12
CA PHE A 11 19.42 30.70 -19.12
C PHE A 11 20.60 31.65 -19.39
N GLU A 12 20.44 32.63 -20.29
CA GLU A 12 21.45 33.67 -20.49
C GLU A 12 21.75 34.43 -19.19
N SER A 13 20.73 34.65 -18.36
CA SER A 13 20.86 35.37 -17.10
C SER A 13 21.70 34.63 -16.06
N LEU A 14 21.82 33.29 -16.16
CA LEU A 14 22.70 32.51 -15.28
C LEU A 14 24.19 32.87 -15.45
N THR A 15 24.57 33.29 -16.66
CA THR A 15 25.95 33.59 -17.05
C THR A 15 26.37 35.03 -16.80
N LYS A 16 25.40 35.93 -16.54
CA LYS A 16 25.65 37.34 -16.26
C LYS A 16 26.21 37.51 -14.84
N GLU A 17 26.98 38.58 -14.65
CA GLU A 17 27.43 38.98 -13.31
C GLU A 17 26.23 39.22 -12.39
N LYS A 18 26.40 38.88 -11.10
CA LYS A 18 25.35 39.09 -10.12
C LYS A 18 24.98 40.58 -10.04
N PRO A 19 23.68 40.93 -9.98
CA PRO A 19 23.22 42.30 -9.91
C PRO A 19 23.69 42.97 -8.62
N LYS A 20 23.89 44.29 -8.67
CA LYS A 20 24.25 45.08 -7.48
C LYS A 20 23.13 45.07 -6.43
N GLN A 21 21.89 45.05 -6.89
CA GLN A 21 20.71 44.96 -6.03
C GLN A 21 20.29 43.49 -5.86
N PRO A 22 20.36 42.91 -4.66
CA PRO A 22 19.97 41.52 -4.42
C PRO A 22 18.46 41.33 -4.36
N SER A 23 17.68 42.40 -4.19
CA SER A 23 16.23 42.36 -4.10
C SER A 23 15.56 42.64 -5.45
N ALA A 24 14.37 42.08 -5.67
CA ALA A 24 13.53 42.33 -6.82
C ALA A 24 12.05 42.47 -6.42
N PHE A 25 11.26 43.14 -7.27
CA PHE A 25 9.84 43.43 -7.11
C PHE A 25 9.10 42.99 -8.36
N LEU A 26 8.10 42.12 -8.20
CA LEU A 26 7.29 41.62 -9.29
C LEU A 26 5.81 41.86 -8.96
N ILE A 27 5.14 42.65 -9.78
CA ILE A 27 3.77 43.08 -9.55
C ILE A 27 2.80 42.44 -10.53
N ALA A 28 1.69 41.90 -10.01
CA ALA A 28 0.54 41.46 -10.79
C ALA A 28 -0.66 42.39 -10.54
N LEU A 29 -1.04 43.17 -11.56
CA LEU A 29 -2.17 44.09 -11.48
C LEU A 29 -3.52 43.35 -11.57
N GLY A 30 -4.58 44.01 -11.07
CA GLY A 30 -5.94 43.46 -11.05
C GLY A 30 -6.63 43.42 -12.41
N THR A 31 -7.82 42.81 -12.46
CA THR A 31 -8.63 42.66 -13.69
C THR A 31 -8.81 43.98 -14.43
N ASP A 32 -8.49 44.00 -15.73
CA ASP A 32 -8.51 45.18 -16.61
C ASP A 32 -7.69 46.39 -16.13
N THR A 33 -6.79 46.19 -15.16
CA THR A 33 -5.88 47.23 -14.66
C THR A 33 -4.59 47.21 -15.48
N GLN A 34 -4.20 48.39 -15.97
CA GLN A 34 -2.96 48.62 -16.71
C GLN A 34 -2.04 49.59 -15.97
N PHE A 35 -0.73 49.43 -16.17
CA PHE A 35 0.26 50.34 -15.61
C PHE A 35 -0.01 51.80 -16.01
N THR A 36 -0.22 52.64 -14.99
CA THR A 36 -0.61 54.05 -15.13
C THR A 36 0.49 54.96 -14.61
N GLU A 37 1.24 55.55 -15.54
CA GLU A 37 2.47 56.31 -15.25
C GLU A 37 2.22 57.59 -14.45
N LYS A 38 1.07 58.25 -14.64
CA LYS A 38 0.74 59.52 -14.00
C LYS A 38 -0.70 59.49 -13.47
N PRO A 39 -1.02 60.28 -12.44
CA PRO A 39 -2.41 60.44 -12.00
C PRO A 39 -3.33 60.85 -13.15
N VAL A 40 -4.55 60.30 -13.19
CA VAL A 40 -5.49 60.62 -14.26
C VAL A 40 -6.29 61.86 -13.84
N VAL A 41 -6.08 62.98 -14.55
CA VAL A 41 -6.86 64.20 -14.31
C VAL A 41 -8.25 64.02 -14.90
N VAL A 42 -9.22 63.80 -14.03
CA VAL A 42 -10.61 63.56 -14.40
C VAL A 42 -11.27 64.87 -14.85
N GLN A 43 -11.39 65.11 -16.16
CA GLN A 43 -12.28 66.17 -16.69
C GLN A 43 -13.76 65.74 -16.68
N LYS A 44 -14.03 64.43 -16.67
CA LYS A 44 -15.35 63.80 -16.46
C LYS A 44 -15.17 62.46 -15.72
N PRO A 45 -15.92 62.19 -14.62
CA PRO A 45 -15.79 60.99 -13.77
C PRO A 45 -15.85 59.64 -14.50
N ALA A 46 -16.37 59.60 -15.72
CA ALA A 46 -16.64 58.37 -16.46
C ALA A 46 -15.41 57.63 -17.03
N ASN A 47 -14.19 58.21 -17.01
CA ASN A 47 -13.07 57.67 -17.79
C ASN A 47 -11.92 57.01 -16.99
N SER A 48 -11.76 57.28 -15.68
CA SER A 48 -10.81 56.56 -14.82
C SER A 48 -10.97 56.98 -13.35
N PRO A 49 -10.89 56.04 -12.39
CA PRO A 49 -11.01 56.36 -10.97
C PRO A 49 -9.72 56.81 -10.26
N TYR A 50 -8.56 56.81 -10.94
CA TYR A 50 -7.22 56.96 -10.34
C TYR A 50 -6.72 58.40 -10.24
N GLU A 51 -7.42 59.27 -9.49
CA GLU A 51 -7.08 60.70 -9.38
C GLU A 51 -5.72 60.99 -8.76
N LEU A 52 -5.27 60.13 -7.85
CA LEU A 52 -3.95 60.22 -7.20
C LEU A 52 -2.90 59.30 -7.87
N GLY A 53 -3.33 58.50 -8.85
CA GLY A 53 -2.57 57.40 -9.44
C GLY A 53 -3.06 56.02 -8.99
N GLU A 54 -2.73 55.00 -9.78
CA GLU A 54 -2.93 53.60 -9.40
C GLU A 54 -1.83 53.18 -8.42
N PHE A 55 -2.22 52.47 -7.36
CA PHE A 55 -1.38 52.16 -6.20
C PHE A 55 -0.03 51.53 -6.56
N TYR A 56 -0.03 50.43 -7.30
CA TYR A 56 1.22 49.73 -7.62
C TYR A 56 2.03 50.44 -8.70
N SER A 57 1.38 51.07 -9.66
CA SER A 57 2.04 51.87 -10.69
C SER A 57 2.86 53.01 -10.08
N PHE A 58 2.33 53.68 -9.05
CA PHE A 58 3.08 54.66 -8.26
C PHE A 58 4.24 54.01 -7.49
N LEU A 59 3.96 52.98 -6.68
CA LEU A 59 4.97 52.35 -5.83
C LEU A 59 6.16 51.80 -6.61
N MET A 60 5.91 51.22 -7.79
CA MET A 60 6.97 50.65 -8.62
C MET A 60 7.84 51.72 -9.26
N GLN A 61 7.27 52.85 -9.67
CA GLN A 61 8.06 54.01 -10.09
C GLN A 61 8.90 54.53 -8.93
N TYR A 62 8.31 54.69 -7.75
CA TYR A 62 9.02 55.15 -6.55
C TYR A 62 10.19 54.23 -6.16
N ILE A 63 9.97 52.91 -6.13
CA ILE A 63 11.00 51.92 -5.84
C ILE A 63 12.09 51.92 -6.91
N THR A 64 11.73 52.04 -8.19
CA THR A 64 12.74 52.12 -9.26
C THR A 64 13.70 53.29 -9.04
N HIS A 65 13.18 54.46 -8.66
CA HIS A 65 13.99 55.62 -8.31
C HIS A 65 14.81 55.41 -7.03
N LEU A 66 14.21 54.79 -6.00
CA LEU A 66 14.90 54.44 -4.75
C LEU A 66 16.12 53.54 -5.00
N LEU A 67 16.02 52.63 -5.97
CA LEU A 67 17.11 51.73 -6.37
C LEU A 67 18.17 52.41 -7.25
N GLY A 68 17.94 53.65 -7.69
CA GLY A 68 18.79 54.35 -8.66
C GLY A 68 18.73 53.74 -10.06
N GLU A 69 17.65 53.01 -10.38
CA GLU A 69 17.46 52.32 -11.65
C GLU A 69 16.66 53.20 -12.64
N LYS A 70 16.71 52.83 -13.92
CA LYS A 70 15.85 53.42 -14.95
C LYS A 70 14.75 52.43 -15.31
N GLY A 71 13.51 52.88 -15.21
CA GLY A 71 12.34 52.12 -15.62
C GLY A 71 11.93 52.44 -17.05
N GLU A 72 11.48 51.42 -17.77
CA GLU A 72 10.99 51.54 -19.15
C GLU A 72 9.57 51.00 -19.26
N LYS A 73 8.71 51.76 -19.93
CA LYS A 73 7.36 51.33 -20.28
C LYS A 73 7.38 50.52 -21.56
N HIS A 74 6.68 49.39 -21.57
CA HIS A 74 6.57 48.51 -22.72
C HIS A 74 5.12 48.33 -23.18
N LYS A 75 4.95 47.94 -24.44
CA LYS A 75 3.66 47.47 -24.96
C LYS A 75 3.50 45.98 -24.65
N GLY A 76 2.28 45.59 -24.29
CA GLY A 76 1.91 44.21 -23.96
C GLY A 76 1.87 43.95 -22.45
N ALA A 77 1.65 42.70 -22.07
CA ALA A 77 1.31 42.34 -20.69
C ALA A 77 2.39 42.67 -19.64
N ILE A 78 3.68 42.63 -20.01
CA ILE A 78 4.74 43.16 -19.14
C ILE A 78 4.89 44.62 -19.54
N SER A 79 4.37 45.52 -18.70
CA SER A 79 4.09 46.91 -19.05
C SER A 79 5.12 47.89 -18.51
N TYR A 80 5.84 47.55 -17.45
CA TYR A 80 6.93 48.35 -16.89
C TYR A 80 8.06 47.47 -16.36
N VAL A 81 9.31 47.79 -16.68
CA VAL A 81 10.49 46.98 -16.32
C VAL A 81 11.69 47.86 -15.95
N SER A 82 12.45 47.46 -14.93
CA SER A 82 13.81 47.94 -14.64
C SER A 82 14.76 46.74 -14.42
N GLU A 83 15.91 46.90 -13.76
CA GLU A 83 16.75 45.73 -13.41
C GLU A 83 16.14 44.89 -12.29
N SER A 84 15.44 45.52 -11.35
CA SER A 84 14.88 44.86 -10.17
C SER A 84 13.36 44.94 -10.09
N VAL A 85 12.69 45.73 -10.94
CA VAL A 85 11.24 45.93 -10.89
C VAL A 85 10.59 45.41 -12.16
N THR A 86 9.47 44.70 -12.04
CA THR A 86 8.64 44.28 -13.17
C THR A 86 7.15 44.39 -12.82
N VAL A 87 6.38 45.00 -13.70
CA VAL A 87 4.91 45.11 -13.58
C VAL A 87 4.26 44.36 -14.74
N ILE A 88 3.30 43.51 -14.37
CA ILE A 88 2.46 42.75 -15.28
C ILE A 88 1.04 43.31 -15.19
N ASP A 89 0.51 43.78 -16.32
CA ASP A 89 -0.87 44.21 -16.47
C ASP A 89 -1.84 43.05 -16.19
N GLY A 90 -3.02 43.38 -15.68
CA GLY A 90 -3.99 42.35 -15.33
C GLY A 90 -4.56 41.57 -16.51
N PRO A 91 -5.28 40.47 -16.22
CA PRO A 91 -6.07 39.75 -17.20
C PRO A 91 -7.33 40.55 -17.59
N ASP A 92 -7.98 40.12 -18.66
CA ASP A 92 -9.27 40.63 -19.11
C ASP A 92 -10.43 40.25 -18.17
N THR A 93 -11.56 40.96 -18.25
CA THR A 93 -12.78 40.65 -17.46
C THR A 93 -13.22 39.19 -17.59
N ALA A 94 -13.09 38.60 -18.78
CA ALA A 94 -13.47 37.21 -19.04
C ALA A 94 -12.48 36.19 -18.48
N GLY A 95 -11.28 36.62 -18.07
CA GLY A 95 -10.25 35.74 -17.50
C GLY A 95 -9.57 34.84 -18.53
N THR A 96 -9.71 35.11 -19.82
CA THR A 96 -9.08 34.31 -20.89
C THR A 96 -7.55 34.42 -20.86
N LEU A 97 -7.02 35.49 -20.25
CA LEU A 97 -5.59 35.76 -20.16
C LEU A 97 -4.91 35.27 -18.86
N VAL A 98 -5.64 34.66 -17.91
CA VAL A 98 -5.07 34.28 -16.60
C VAL A 98 -3.89 33.33 -16.73
N GLY A 99 -3.99 32.32 -17.60
CA GLY A 99 -2.89 31.38 -17.85
C GLY A 99 -1.63 32.07 -18.39
N ASP A 100 -1.82 33.06 -19.27
CA ASP A 100 -0.72 33.87 -19.81
C ASP A 100 -0.05 34.72 -18.72
N ARG A 101 -0.82 35.34 -17.82
CA ARG A 101 -0.28 36.12 -16.71
C ARG A 101 0.50 35.27 -15.71
N ILE A 102 -0.03 34.11 -15.34
CA ILE A 102 0.68 33.14 -14.48
C ILE A 102 1.99 32.70 -15.14
N SER A 103 1.96 32.39 -16.44
CA SER A 103 3.18 31.98 -17.17
C SER A 103 4.27 33.05 -17.13
N LYS A 104 3.88 34.32 -17.27
CA LYS A 104 4.80 35.46 -17.16
C LYS A 104 5.32 35.65 -15.74
N LEU A 105 4.47 35.55 -14.72
CA LEU A 105 4.90 35.63 -13.31
C LEU A 105 5.94 34.56 -12.98
N VAL A 106 5.70 33.32 -13.41
CA VAL A 106 6.64 32.21 -13.25
C VAL A 106 7.94 32.49 -14.00
N LEU A 107 7.87 32.89 -15.27
CA LEU A 107 9.06 33.15 -16.09
C LEU A 107 9.91 34.32 -15.53
N GLN A 108 9.28 35.40 -15.06
CA GLN A 108 10.00 36.49 -14.40
C GLN A 108 10.66 36.03 -13.10
N THR A 109 9.97 35.21 -12.29
CA THR A 109 10.53 34.67 -11.05
C THR A 109 11.76 33.81 -11.32
N LEU A 110 11.68 32.91 -12.32
CA LEU A 110 12.81 32.12 -12.78
C LEU A 110 13.95 33.02 -13.29
N GLY A 111 13.63 34.08 -14.04
CA GLY A 111 14.60 35.06 -14.51
C GLY A 111 15.31 35.81 -13.37
N PHE A 112 14.58 36.25 -12.33
CA PHE A 112 15.17 36.90 -11.17
C PHE A 112 16.09 35.95 -10.40
N ALA A 113 15.65 34.72 -10.14
CA ALA A 113 16.51 33.69 -9.56
C ALA A 113 17.75 33.44 -10.43
N ALA A 114 17.56 33.28 -11.74
CA ALA A 114 18.62 33.06 -12.69
C ALA A 114 19.62 34.22 -12.72
N SER A 115 19.19 35.46 -12.58
CA SER A 115 20.11 36.61 -12.47
C SER A 115 20.88 36.67 -11.15
N GLY A 116 20.48 35.90 -10.14
CA GLY A 116 21.14 35.87 -8.83
C GLY A 116 20.53 36.83 -7.80
N LYS A 117 19.27 37.25 -7.99
CA LYS A 117 18.49 37.89 -6.92
C LYS A 117 18.28 36.90 -5.78
N GLU A 118 18.23 37.41 -4.56
CA GLU A 118 18.12 36.62 -3.31
C GLU A 118 16.81 36.92 -2.56
N THR A 119 16.12 38.01 -2.89
CA THR A 119 14.82 38.34 -2.30
C THR A 119 13.86 38.85 -3.38
N LEU A 120 12.69 38.23 -3.49
CA LEU A 120 11.64 38.65 -4.41
C LEU A 120 10.39 39.05 -3.61
N ILE A 121 9.91 40.26 -3.87
CA ILE A 121 8.67 40.80 -3.31
C ILE A 121 7.60 40.77 -4.39
N LEU A 122 6.56 39.97 -4.18
CA LEU A 122 5.42 39.78 -5.04
C LEU A 122 4.26 40.66 -4.53
N GLY A 123 3.98 41.77 -5.21
CA GLY A 123 2.84 42.62 -4.87
C GLY A 123 1.70 42.37 -5.85
N ALA A 124 0.48 42.19 -5.36
CA ALA A 124 -0.63 41.91 -6.26
C ALA A 124 -1.98 42.40 -5.77
N HIS A 125 -2.92 42.60 -6.70
CA HIS A 125 -4.31 43.00 -6.42
C HIS A 125 -5.31 42.18 -7.22
N SER A 126 -6.49 41.91 -6.66
CA SER A 126 -7.62 41.28 -7.38
C SER A 126 -7.25 39.94 -7.99
N ARG A 127 -7.58 39.70 -9.27
CA ARG A 127 -7.17 38.49 -10.02
C ARG A 127 -5.65 38.34 -10.08
N GLY A 128 -4.88 39.42 -10.15
CA GLY A 128 -3.42 39.38 -10.08
C GLY A 128 -2.93 38.75 -8.78
N ALA A 129 -3.63 38.95 -7.67
CA ALA A 129 -3.30 38.29 -6.41
C ALA A 129 -3.58 36.79 -6.44
N VAL A 130 -4.65 36.35 -7.09
CA VAL A 130 -4.93 34.92 -7.31
C VAL A 130 -3.91 34.29 -8.27
N GLU A 131 -3.54 34.98 -9.35
CA GLU A 131 -2.47 34.56 -10.26
C GLU A 131 -1.13 34.42 -9.53
N THR A 132 -0.82 35.33 -8.60
CA THR A 132 0.37 35.27 -7.75
C THR A 132 0.35 34.06 -6.81
N MET A 133 -0.80 33.76 -6.18
CA MET A 133 -0.95 32.55 -5.37
C MET A 133 -0.62 31.30 -6.17
N LEU A 134 -1.16 31.16 -7.38
CA LEU A 134 -0.86 30.01 -8.24
C LEU A 134 0.58 30.01 -8.78
N ALA A 135 1.16 31.18 -9.06
CA ALA A 135 2.56 31.26 -9.45
C ALA A 135 3.47 30.73 -8.33
N LEU A 136 3.17 30.99 -7.06
CA LEU A 136 3.88 30.40 -5.92
C LEU A 136 3.78 28.86 -5.91
N HIS A 137 2.59 28.31 -6.18
CA HIS A 137 2.42 26.86 -6.35
C HIS A 137 3.25 26.29 -7.50
N GLU A 138 3.27 26.96 -8.66
CA GLU A 138 4.06 26.52 -9.81
C GLU A 138 5.56 26.60 -9.52
N ILE A 139 6.04 27.66 -8.88
CA ILE A 139 7.47 27.79 -8.51
C ILE A 139 7.89 26.69 -7.53
N HIS A 140 7.05 26.37 -6.55
CA HIS A 140 7.30 25.24 -5.64
C HIS A 140 7.39 23.91 -6.39
N ARG A 141 6.40 23.59 -7.24
CA ARG A 141 6.41 22.38 -8.09
C ARG A 141 7.64 22.32 -8.98
N ILE A 142 8.02 23.42 -9.61
CA ILE A 142 9.21 23.50 -10.48
C ILE A 142 10.48 23.19 -9.68
N LYS A 143 10.60 23.68 -8.44
CA LYS A 143 11.74 23.36 -7.56
C LYS A 143 11.81 21.86 -7.25
N GLU A 144 10.68 21.23 -6.96
CA GLU A 144 10.60 19.78 -6.69
C GLU A 144 10.96 18.96 -7.93
N GLU A 145 10.41 19.30 -9.10
CA GLU A 145 10.70 18.58 -10.34
C GLU A 145 12.15 18.78 -10.81
N LEU A 146 12.74 19.97 -10.61
CA LEU A 146 14.16 20.20 -10.88
C LEU A 146 15.09 19.43 -9.93
N ALA A 147 14.61 19.10 -8.72
CA ALA A 147 15.37 18.35 -7.72
C ALA A 147 15.26 16.82 -7.90
N SER A 148 14.30 16.33 -8.68
CA SER A 148 14.09 14.91 -8.92
C SER A 148 15.21 14.29 -9.77
N GLU A 149 15.84 13.23 -9.25
CA GLU A 149 16.92 12.49 -9.94
C GLU A 149 16.40 11.31 -10.78
N ASP A 150 15.19 10.82 -10.52
CA ASP A 150 14.64 9.59 -11.11
C ASP A 150 14.30 9.71 -12.59
N THR A 151 14.00 10.91 -13.08
CA THR A 151 13.76 11.18 -14.51
C THR A 151 14.08 12.64 -14.84
N PRO A 152 15.32 12.97 -15.27
CA PRO A 152 15.73 14.36 -15.45
C PRO A 152 15.03 14.98 -16.67
N LYS A 153 13.98 15.76 -16.40
CA LYS A 153 13.23 16.53 -17.40
C LYS A 153 13.95 17.84 -17.74
N SER A 154 13.74 18.34 -18.95
CA SER A 154 14.06 19.71 -19.34
C SER A 154 13.19 20.72 -18.58
N LEU A 155 13.63 21.97 -18.45
CA LEU A 155 12.81 23.02 -17.86
C LEU A 155 11.53 23.25 -18.67
N HIS A 156 11.62 23.15 -20.00
CA HIS A 156 10.44 23.24 -20.87
C HIS A 156 9.39 22.16 -20.58
N GLU A 157 9.80 20.89 -20.45
CA GLU A 157 8.90 19.78 -20.09
C GLU A 157 8.28 19.98 -18.70
N ILE A 158 9.04 20.46 -17.73
CA ILE A 158 8.53 20.77 -16.38
C ILE A 158 7.46 21.85 -16.45
N LEU A 159 7.68 22.93 -17.20
CA LEU A 159 6.72 24.02 -17.35
C LEU A 159 5.45 23.57 -18.10
N CYS A 160 5.58 22.73 -19.13
CA CYS A 160 4.47 22.15 -19.88
C CYS A 160 3.61 21.17 -19.07
N ASN A 161 4.07 20.72 -17.90
CA ASN A 161 3.36 19.79 -17.02
C ASN A 161 2.64 20.48 -15.85
N SER A 162 2.28 21.77 -15.98
CA SER A 162 1.41 22.44 -14.99
C SER A 162 0.08 21.70 -14.82
N THR A 163 -0.39 21.62 -13.57
CA THR A 163 -1.66 20.99 -13.21
C THR A 163 -2.87 21.83 -13.58
N CYS A 164 -2.70 23.15 -13.80
CA CYS A 164 -3.77 24.02 -14.28
C CYS A 164 -3.81 24.05 -15.81
N PRO A 165 -4.95 23.74 -16.44
CA PRO A 165 -5.09 23.75 -17.91
C PRO A 165 -4.73 25.09 -18.55
N TYR A 166 -5.12 26.22 -17.95
CA TYR A 166 -4.84 27.56 -18.49
C TYR A 166 -3.34 27.86 -18.49
N THR A 167 -2.66 27.59 -17.37
CA THR A 167 -1.22 27.77 -17.24
C THR A 167 -0.47 26.82 -18.16
N LYS A 168 -0.88 25.55 -18.21
CA LYS A 168 -0.31 24.55 -19.13
C LYS A 168 -0.38 25.01 -20.59
N ALA A 169 -1.55 25.44 -21.05
CA ALA A 169 -1.74 25.92 -22.41
C ALA A 169 -0.91 27.18 -22.72
N ALA A 170 -0.66 28.05 -21.72
CA ALA A 170 0.22 29.20 -21.88
C ALA A 170 1.71 28.80 -21.92
N MET A 171 2.14 27.90 -21.03
CA MET A 171 3.52 27.41 -20.97
C MET A 171 3.93 26.63 -22.23
N GLN A 172 3.00 25.88 -22.84
CA GLN A 172 3.23 25.18 -24.11
C GLN A 172 3.53 26.10 -25.30
N LYS A 173 3.26 27.42 -25.17
CA LYS A 173 3.61 28.41 -26.20
C LYS A 173 5.06 28.89 -26.08
N LEU A 174 5.75 28.58 -24.98
CA LEU A 174 7.16 28.88 -24.81
C LEU A 174 7.97 27.96 -25.73
N SER A 175 9.01 28.50 -26.37
CA SER A 175 9.95 27.68 -27.14
C SER A 175 10.95 27.00 -26.22
N GLU A 176 11.37 25.79 -26.58
CA GLU A 176 12.52 25.12 -25.97
C GLU A 176 13.78 25.99 -26.09
N SER A 177 14.64 25.95 -25.06
CA SER A 177 15.91 26.67 -25.07
C SER A 177 17.06 25.75 -25.43
N VAL A 178 17.92 26.20 -26.35
CA VAL A 178 19.19 25.50 -26.68
C VAL A 178 20.20 25.51 -25.53
N GLN A 179 19.99 26.36 -24.53
CA GLN A 179 20.82 26.48 -23.33
C GLN A 179 20.32 25.61 -22.16
N ASP A 180 19.25 24.83 -22.34
CA ASP A 180 18.70 23.95 -21.31
C ASP A 180 19.57 22.69 -21.11
N LYS A 181 20.68 22.88 -20.39
CA LYS A 181 21.65 21.85 -20.04
C LYS A 181 21.51 21.45 -18.57
N PRO A 182 21.82 20.19 -18.19
CA PRO A 182 21.74 19.73 -16.79
C PRO A 182 22.49 20.63 -15.79
N GLN A 183 23.64 21.16 -16.20
CA GLN A 183 24.48 22.06 -15.40
C GLN A 183 23.75 23.38 -15.08
N ASN A 184 23.07 23.94 -16.10
CA ASN A 184 22.32 25.18 -15.98
C ASN A 184 21.06 24.98 -15.14
N ARG A 185 20.37 23.83 -15.29
CA ARG A 185 19.24 23.45 -14.44
C ARG A 185 19.64 23.33 -12.97
N LYS A 186 20.79 22.68 -12.69
CA LYS A 186 21.33 22.57 -11.32
C LYS A 186 21.66 23.94 -10.72
N LEU A 187 22.29 24.84 -11.49
CA LEU A 187 22.59 26.19 -11.03
C LEU A 187 21.32 27.02 -10.82
N LEU A 188 20.32 26.89 -11.70
CA LEU A 188 19.02 27.53 -11.53
C LEU A 188 18.32 27.06 -10.26
N LEU A 189 18.28 25.75 -10.00
CA LEU A 189 17.74 25.17 -8.77
C LEU A 189 18.47 25.71 -7.53
N GLU A 190 19.80 25.79 -7.57
CA GLU A 190 20.58 26.37 -6.46
C GLU A 190 20.17 27.83 -6.18
N ARG A 191 20.02 28.65 -7.22
CA ARG A 191 19.59 30.05 -7.07
C ARG A 191 18.13 30.17 -6.63
N LEU A 192 17.23 29.31 -7.13
CA LEU A 192 15.83 29.24 -6.69
C LEU A 192 15.68 28.81 -5.23
N ASN A 193 16.57 27.94 -4.74
CA ASN A 193 16.57 27.52 -3.33
C ASN A 193 17.06 28.65 -2.41
N LYS A 194 17.89 29.58 -2.91
CA LYS A 194 18.35 30.76 -2.16
C LYS A 194 17.40 31.95 -2.25
N LEU A 195 16.47 31.96 -3.20
CA LEU A 195 15.55 33.07 -3.41
C LEU A 195 14.46 33.07 -2.33
N ASN A 196 14.43 34.11 -1.49
CA ASN A 196 13.35 34.33 -0.53
C ASN A 196 12.13 34.94 -1.24
N LEU A 197 11.01 34.21 -1.27
CA LEU A 197 9.76 34.63 -1.89
C LEU A 197 8.86 35.27 -0.83
N ASN A 198 8.42 36.52 -1.04
CA ASN A 198 7.59 37.26 -0.09
C ASN A 198 6.40 37.86 -0.82
N ALA A 199 5.18 37.71 -0.30
CA ALA A 199 3.97 38.13 -1.01
C ALA A 199 3.11 39.13 -0.22
N PHE A 200 2.65 40.17 -0.91
CA PHE A 200 1.76 41.21 -0.41
C PHE A 200 0.50 41.24 -1.28
N LEU A 201 -0.57 40.63 -0.80
CA LEU A 201 -1.77 40.32 -1.58
C LEU A 201 -2.94 41.23 -1.16
N LEU A 202 -3.51 41.92 -2.14
CA LEU A 202 -4.66 42.79 -1.94
C LEU A 202 -5.91 42.18 -2.57
N ASP A 203 -6.85 41.79 -1.72
CA ASP A 203 -8.22 41.38 -2.07
C ASP A 203 -8.27 40.35 -3.22
N PRO A 204 -7.69 39.14 -3.05
CA PRO A 204 -7.54 38.13 -4.10
C PRO A 204 -8.89 37.57 -4.53
N VAL A 205 -9.37 37.99 -5.69
CA VAL A 205 -10.70 37.63 -6.23
C VAL A 205 -10.52 36.87 -7.55
N PRO A 206 -10.88 35.58 -7.65
CA PRO A 206 -10.71 34.76 -8.86
C PRO A 206 -11.77 35.08 -9.93
N GLY A 207 -12.62 36.08 -9.67
CA GLY A 207 -13.91 36.22 -10.32
C GLY A 207 -14.97 35.37 -9.62
N GLY A 208 -16.21 35.53 -10.04
CA GLY A 208 -17.33 34.80 -9.48
C GLY A 208 -18.28 34.33 -10.55
N ARG A 209 -19.34 33.69 -10.10
CA ARG A 209 -20.34 33.17 -11.00
C ARG A 209 -21.21 34.32 -11.48
N LEU A 210 -20.89 34.87 -12.64
CA LEU A 210 -21.72 35.86 -13.29
C LEU A 210 -23.08 35.20 -13.56
N TYR A 211 -24.11 35.71 -12.89
CA TYR A 211 -25.44 35.10 -12.77
C TYR A 211 -25.52 33.71 -12.15
N GLY A 212 -24.44 33.17 -11.57
CA GLY A 212 -24.38 31.84 -10.93
C GLY A 212 -23.98 30.67 -11.86
N LEU A 213 -23.40 30.94 -13.04
CA LEU A 213 -22.86 29.91 -13.94
C LEU A 213 -21.58 29.28 -13.35
N PRO A 214 -21.46 27.94 -13.33
CA PRO A 214 -20.28 27.28 -12.78
C PRO A 214 -18.97 27.52 -13.56
N TYR A 215 -19.02 28.07 -14.78
CA TYR A 215 -17.84 28.20 -15.68
C TYR A 215 -17.33 29.62 -15.91
N THR A 216 -18.05 30.67 -15.49
CA THR A 216 -17.53 32.05 -15.55
C THR A 216 -16.60 32.37 -14.38
N ARG A 217 -16.50 31.43 -13.43
CA ARG A 217 -15.62 31.52 -12.28
C ARG A 217 -14.38 30.69 -12.56
N TRP A 218 -13.22 31.28 -12.33
CA TRP A 218 -11.98 30.52 -12.28
C TRP A 218 -12.00 29.64 -11.02
N ASP A 219 -11.90 28.32 -11.21
CA ASP A 219 -11.90 27.34 -10.13
C ASP A 219 -10.59 26.54 -10.19
N ASP A 220 -9.79 26.62 -9.13
CA ASP A 220 -8.55 25.87 -8.96
C ASP A 220 -8.45 25.47 -7.47
N PRO A 221 -8.36 24.17 -7.14
CA PRO A 221 -8.32 23.73 -5.75
C PRO A 221 -7.14 24.34 -4.96
N ARG A 222 -6.05 24.69 -5.65
CA ARG A 222 -4.84 25.25 -5.03
C ARG A 222 -5.05 26.64 -4.47
N PHE A 223 -6.12 27.35 -4.83
CA PHE A 223 -6.50 28.61 -4.16
C PHE A 223 -6.61 28.48 -2.64
N TYR A 224 -6.95 27.28 -2.17
CA TYR A 224 -7.21 27.02 -0.78
C TYR A 224 -6.06 26.29 -0.08
N ASP A 225 -5.03 25.89 -0.82
CA ASP A 225 -3.88 25.17 -0.28
C ASP A 225 -2.90 26.10 0.43
N SER A 226 -2.12 25.53 1.33
CA SER A 226 -1.17 26.27 2.16
C SER A 226 -0.12 27.00 1.30
N LEU A 227 0.11 28.28 1.62
CA LEU A 227 1.15 29.12 1.04
C LEU A 227 2.39 29.28 1.93
N SER A 228 2.31 29.00 3.24
CA SER A 228 3.42 29.16 4.17
C SER A 228 4.66 28.33 3.84
N GLU A 229 4.49 27.16 3.19
CA GLU A 229 5.61 26.34 2.70
C GLU A 229 6.20 26.85 1.37
N LYS A 230 5.56 27.84 0.73
CA LYS A 230 5.84 28.30 -0.63
C LYS A 230 6.36 29.74 -0.66
N CYS A 231 6.19 30.48 0.43
CA CYS A 231 6.73 31.83 0.62
C CYS A 231 7.24 32.01 2.06
N ASN A 232 8.29 32.82 2.21
CA ASN A 232 8.93 33.14 3.48
C ASN A 232 8.12 34.13 4.33
N SER A 233 7.39 35.05 3.69
CA SER A 233 6.55 36.04 4.35
C SER A 233 5.34 36.37 3.48
N LEU A 234 4.18 36.60 4.12
CA LEU A 234 2.91 36.78 3.44
C LEU A 234 2.02 37.74 4.23
N GLU A 235 1.55 38.80 3.57
CA GLU A 235 0.49 39.65 4.09
C GLU A 235 -0.71 39.66 3.14
N LEU A 236 -1.90 39.49 3.69
CA LEU A 236 -3.17 39.48 2.96
C LEU A 236 -4.09 40.57 3.48
N TYR A 237 -4.64 41.36 2.58
CA TYR A 237 -5.59 42.42 2.91
C TYR A 237 -6.93 42.18 2.24
N LEU A 238 -8.03 42.32 2.98
CA LEU A 238 -9.39 42.19 2.43
C LEU A 238 -10.18 43.48 2.61
N CYS A 239 -10.92 43.86 1.57
CA CYS A 239 -11.77 45.04 1.57
C CYS A 239 -13.10 44.76 2.27
N ARG A 240 -13.37 45.42 3.40
CA ARG A 240 -14.54 45.21 4.26
C ARG A 240 -15.86 45.54 3.57
N ASP A 241 -15.87 46.62 2.79
CA ASP A 241 -17.07 47.31 2.33
C ASP A 241 -17.42 46.98 0.87
N GLU A 242 -16.73 46.03 0.25
CA GLU A 242 -17.11 45.52 -1.07
C GLU A 242 -18.39 44.68 -0.98
N ARG A 243 -19.32 44.90 -1.90
CA ARG A 243 -20.63 44.24 -1.94
C ARG A 243 -21.04 43.78 -3.33
N SER A 244 -20.24 44.02 -4.36
CA SER A 244 -20.54 43.63 -5.73
C SER A 244 -20.58 42.11 -5.85
N GLY A 245 -21.59 41.59 -6.55
CA GLY A 245 -21.65 40.18 -6.90
C GLY A 245 -20.38 39.74 -7.61
N CYS A 246 -19.97 38.49 -7.45
CA CYS A 246 -18.72 37.92 -7.98
C CYS A 246 -17.39 38.41 -7.36
N PHE A 247 -17.42 39.34 -6.40
CA PHE A 247 -16.20 39.81 -5.69
C PHE A 247 -16.01 39.10 -4.35
N ARG A 248 -15.97 37.77 -4.39
CA ARG A 248 -15.71 36.92 -3.21
C ARG A 248 -14.21 36.64 -3.13
N PRO A 249 -13.49 37.19 -2.14
CA PRO A 249 -12.06 36.98 -2.06
C PRO A 249 -11.75 35.57 -1.54
N ILE A 250 -10.54 35.10 -1.84
CA ILE A 250 -10.00 33.84 -1.38
C ILE A 250 -9.13 34.06 -0.15
N VAL A 251 -9.25 33.17 0.82
CA VAL A 251 -8.31 33.05 1.94
C VAL A 251 -7.86 31.60 2.03
N ALA A 252 -6.57 31.34 1.86
CA ALA A 252 -6.02 29.99 1.92
C ALA A 252 -5.95 29.44 3.37
N LYS A 253 -5.71 28.12 3.54
CA LYS A 253 -5.75 27.40 4.83
C LYS A 253 -4.97 28.07 5.97
N ASP A 254 -3.81 28.64 5.70
CA ASP A 254 -2.87 29.19 6.68
C ASP A 254 -2.76 30.73 6.65
N MET A 255 -3.61 31.41 5.88
CA MET A 255 -3.58 32.86 5.75
C MET A 255 -4.48 33.55 6.78
N GLN A 256 -4.00 34.68 7.30
CA GLN A 256 -4.77 35.57 8.16
C GLN A 256 -4.98 36.92 7.45
N PRO A 257 -6.22 37.25 7.03
CA PRO A 257 -6.48 38.52 6.37
C PRO A 257 -6.50 39.67 7.37
N ILE A 258 -5.86 40.77 7.01
CA ILE A 258 -6.02 42.08 7.64
C ILE A 258 -7.17 42.78 6.92
N VAL A 259 -8.29 42.94 7.61
CA VAL A 259 -9.46 43.64 7.06
C VAL A 259 -9.23 45.15 7.09
N ILE A 260 -9.59 45.81 5.98
CA ILE A 260 -9.48 47.26 5.80
C ILE A 260 -10.78 47.85 5.23
N PRO A 261 -11.17 49.07 5.63
CA PRO A 261 -12.32 49.78 5.06
C PRO A 261 -12.20 50.04 3.57
N GLY A 262 -13.35 50.16 2.90
CA GLY A 262 -13.46 50.42 1.46
C GLY A 262 -13.87 49.19 0.66
N HIS A 263 -14.18 49.42 -0.61
CA HIS A 263 -14.55 48.39 -1.57
C HIS A 263 -13.32 47.92 -2.37
N HIS A 264 -13.48 46.94 -3.25
CA HIS A 264 -12.40 46.25 -3.95
C HIS A 264 -11.40 47.17 -4.67
N GLY A 265 -11.91 48.25 -5.30
CA GLY A 265 -11.06 49.22 -6.01
C GLY A 265 -10.40 50.27 -5.12
N THR A 266 -10.80 50.42 -3.86
CA THR A 266 -10.34 51.53 -3.02
C THR A 266 -8.84 51.43 -2.73
N THR A 267 -8.34 50.21 -2.57
CA THR A 267 -6.92 49.93 -2.31
C THR A 267 -6.04 50.10 -3.53
N SER A 268 -6.58 49.94 -4.75
CA SER A 268 -5.86 50.20 -5.99
C SER A 268 -5.91 51.67 -6.43
N GLY A 269 -6.68 52.51 -5.70
CA GLY A 269 -6.74 53.96 -5.91
C GLY A 269 -8.08 54.50 -6.40
N ASN A 270 -9.14 53.69 -6.43
CA ASN A 270 -10.49 54.18 -6.73
C ASN A 270 -11.11 54.91 -5.54
N LEU A 271 -11.26 56.23 -5.67
CA LEU A 271 -11.83 57.09 -4.62
C LEU A 271 -13.37 57.17 -4.65
N TYR A 272 -13.99 56.63 -5.69
CA TYR A 272 -15.41 56.76 -6.04
C TYR A 272 -16.19 55.48 -5.71
N THR A 273 -17.51 55.47 -5.93
CA THR A 273 -18.30 54.23 -5.94
C THR A 273 -17.97 53.36 -7.16
N GLN A 274 -18.46 52.12 -7.21
CA GLN A 274 -18.29 51.21 -8.36
C GLN A 274 -18.95 51.74 -9.66
N LYS A 275 -19.84 52.73 -9.54
CA LYS A 275 -20.45 53.45 -10.67
C LYS A 275 -19.76 54.79 -10.97
N LEU A 276 -18.59 55.03 -10.39
CA LEU A 276 -17.79 56.25 -10.54
C LEU A 276 -18.49 57.53 -10.05
N ASN A 277 -19.40 57.39 -9.06
CA ASN A 277 -20.01 58.51 -8.36
C ASN A 277 -19.20 58.89 -7.13
N LYS A 278 -19.29 60.15 -6.69
CA LYS A 278 -18.71 60.55 -5.39
C LYS A 278 -19.33 59.74 -4.24
N PRO A 279 -18.57 59.43 -3.18
CA PRO A 279 -19.11 58.79 -1.99
C PRO A 279 -20.34 59.55 -1.47
N PRO A 280 -21.45 58.86 -1.12
CA PRO A 280 -22.68 59.50 -0.65
C PRO A 280 -22.50 60.31 0.66
N LYS A 281 -21.55 59.92 1.50
CA LYS A 281 -21.21 60.62 2.75
C LYS A 281 -19.90 61.39 2.60
N ALA A 282 -19.80 62.53 3.27
CA ALA A 282 -18.58 63.33 3.32
C ALA A 282 -17.45 62.58 4.04
N GLY A 283 -16.23 62.67 3.50
CA GLY A 283 -15.00 62.09 4.05
C GLY A 283 -13.98 61.82 2.94
N ASP A 284 -12.73 61.54 3.33
CA ASP A 284 -11.62 61.26 2.43
C ASP A 284 -11.35 59.76 2.34
N THR A 285 -11.82 59.14 1.25
CA THR A 285 -11.59 57.72 0.93
C THR A 285 -10.16 57.43 0.48
N SER A 286 -9.35 58.45 0.15
CA SER A 286 -7.93 58.26 -0.21
C SER A 286 -7.06 57.87 0.98
N THR A 287 -7.55 58.07 2.20
CA THR A 287 -6.83 57.80 3.45
C THR A 287 -6.37 56.34 3.56
N ILE A 288 -7.14 55.39 3.03
CA ILE A 288 -6.73 53.98 3.05
C ILE A 288 -5.56 53.71 2.11
N MET A 289 -5.52 54.35 0.93
CA MET A 289 -4.39 54.18 0.00
C MET A 289 -3.09 54.74 0.59
N LYS A 290 -3.17 55.88 1.30
CA LYS A 290 -2.03 56.45 2.04
C LYS A 290 -1.49 55.48 3.10
N LEU A 291 -2.39 54.84 3.86
CA LEU A 291 -2.00 53.79 4.80
C LEU A 291 -1.32 52.62 4.06
N MET A 292 -1.90 52.13 2.97
CA MET A 292 -1.37 50.98 2.21
C MET A 292 0.03 51.23 1.63
N ILE A 293 0.37 52.47 1.27
CA ILE A 293 1.74 52.83 0.84
C ILE A 293 2.72 52.57 1.99
N CYS A 294 2.42 53.08 3.18
CA CYS A 294 3.23 52.85 4.38
C CYS A 294 3.32 51.36 4.71
N LYS A 295 2.22 50.60 4.56
CA LYS A 295 2.21 49.14 4.81
C LYS A 295 3.12 48.39 3.84
N PHE A 296 3.03 48.66 2.54
CA PHE A 296 3.86 48.00 1.53
C PHE A 296 5.36 48.30 1.73
N LEU A 297 5.69 49.56 2.02
CA LEU A 297 7.07 49.96 2.32
C LEU A 297 7.58 49.33 3.64
N HIS A 298 6.73 49.25 4.66
CA HIS A 298 7.05 48.57 5.91
C HIS A 298 7.32 47.07 5.69
N PHE A 299 6.42 46.37 5.00
CA PHE A 299 6.59 44.96 4.63
C PHE A 299 7.90 44.74 3.87
N SER A 300 8.14 45.54 2.83
CA SER A 300 9.34 45.46 2.00
C SER A 300 10.62 45.72 2.82
N HIS A 301 10.59 46.69 3.74
CA HIS A 301 11.69 46.95 4.67
C HIS A 301 11.96 45.74 5.57
N THR A 302 10.92 45.17 6.19
CA THR A 302 11.06 44.05 7.12
C THR A 302 11.64 42.81 6.43
N VAL A 303 11.13 42.43 5.26
CA VAL A 303 11.59 41.20 4.56
C VAL A 303 13.01 41.35 4.01
N THR A 304 13.39 42.55 3.55
CA THR A 304 14.76 42.81 3.08
C THR A 304 15.74 42.91 4.25
N ALA A 305 15.37 43.55 5.36
CA ALA A 305 16.19 43.61 6.56
C ALA A 305 16.44 42.23 7.17
N ASN A 306 15.43 41.35 7.21
CA ASN A 306 15.57 39.96 7.66
C ASN A 306 16.51 39.14 6.76
N ALA A 307 16.61 39.49 5.48
CA ALA A 307 17.59 38.94 4.55
C ALA A 307 18.99 39.58 4.66
N GLY A 308 19.22 40.44 5.66
CA GLY A 308 20.50 41.15 5.88
C GLY A 308 20.75 42.31 4.91
N GLN A 309 19.72 42.78 4.21
CA GLN A 309 19.83 43.83 3.19
C GLN A 309 19.44 45.20 3.75
N THR A 310 20.13 46.25 3.32
CA THR A 310 19.88 47.64 3.73
C THR A 310 19.20 48.44 2.63
N LEU A 311 18.12 47.90 2.04
CA LEU A 311 17.44 48.52 0.89
C LEU A 311 16.66 49.78 1.27
N PHE A 312 16.08 49.79 2.46
CA PHE A 312 15.17 50.85 2.94
C PHE A 312 15.80 51.67 4.07
N THR A 313 17.01 52.18 3.84
CA THR A 313 17.68 53.16 4.71
C THR A 313 17.04 54.54 4.58
N SER A 314 17.29 55.42 5.56
CA SER A 314 16.75 56.77 5.55
C SER A 314 17.15 57.52 4.28
N LEU A 315 16.16 58.11 3.60
CA LEU A 315 16.38 58.92 2.40
C LEU A 315 17.19 60.18 2.71
N ASN A 316 18.19 60.45 1.87
CA ASN A 316 18.97 61.70 1.90
C ASN A 316 18.30 62.81 1.10
N GLU A 317 17.59 62.48 0.02
CA GLU A 317 16.88 63.41 -0.87
C GLU A 317 15.47 62.89 -1.17
N ASP A 318 14.53 63.79 -1.46
CA ASP A 318 13.16 63.41 -1.83
C ASP A 318 13.13 62.79 -3.22
N ILE A 319 12.36 61.71 -3.37
CA ILE A 319 12.04 61.13 -4.67
C ILE A 319 10.81 61.85 -5.23
N ASP A 320 10.93 62.35 -6.46
CA ASP A 320 9.82 62.92 -7.22
C ASP A 320 9.42 61.97 -8.35
N CYS A 321 8.19 61.45 -8.28
CA CYS A 321 7.62 60.59 -9.33
C CYS A 321 6.44 61.26 -10.04
N ALA A 322 6.24 62.58 -9.91
CA ALA A 322 5.06 63.28 -10.42
C ALA A 322 3.71 62.77 -9.86
N HIS A 323 3.73 62.27 -8.62
CA HIS A 323 2.56 61.87 -7.84
C HIS A 323 2.55 62.63 -6.49
N PRO A 324 2.32 63.96 -6.49
CA PRO A 324 2.59 64.82 -5.32
C PRO A 324 1.89 64.35 -4.04
N GLY A 325 0.64 63.89 -4.14
CA GLY A 325 -0.12 63.41 -2.98
C GLY A 325 0.36 62.07 -2.39
N LEU A 326 1.05 61.23 -3.17
CA LEU A 326 1.52 59.91 -2.74
C LEU A 326 3.01 59.90 -2.42
N GLN A 327 3.81 60.64 -3.19
CA GLN A 327 5.25 60.74 -2.95
C GLN A 327 5.58 61.39 -1.61
N GLN A 328 4.76 62.36 -1.15
CA GLN A 328 4.95 62.96 0.18
C GLN A 328 4.89 61.90 1.28
N ILE A 329 3.89 61.00 1.21
CA ILE A 329 3.70 59.93 2.20
C ILE A 329 4.87 58.94 2.15
N ALA A 330 5.26 58.51 0.96
CA ALA A 330 6.38 57.59 0.78
C ALA A 330 7.71 58.18 1.28
N ASN A 331 8.01 59.44 0.94
CA ASN A 331 9.23 60.13 1.38
C ASN A 331 9.27 60.30 2.91
N GLU A 332 8.14 60.67 3.53
CA GLU A 332 8.02 60.81 4.99
C GLU A 332 8.27 59.47 5.71
N PHE A 333 7.65 58.39 5.22
CA PHE A 333 7.88 57.05 5.76
C PHE A 333 9.35 56.62 5.64
N MET A 334 9.95 56.89 4.48
CA MET A 334 11.32 56.48 4.19
C MET A 334 12.37 57.24 5.01
N ARG A 335 12.14 58.52 5.32
CA ARG A 335 13.02 59.30 6.23
C ARG A 335 12.96 58.84 7.68
N SER A 336 11.81 58.31 8.08
CA SER A 336 11.53 57.96 9.46
C SER A 336 12.35 56.76 9.94
N ASP A 337 12.80 56.80 11.19
CA ASP A 337 13.34 55.62 11.89
C ASP A 337 12.22 54.62 12.24
N ASN A 338 12.57 53.45 12.77
CA ASN A 338 11.58 52.43 13.10
C ASN A 338 10.50 52.92 14.09
N LYS A 339 10.87 53.70 15.10
CA LYS A 339 9.90 54.22 16.09
C LYS A 339 8.94 55.22 15.45
N ALA A 340 9.45 56.11 14.61
CA ALA A 340 8.67 57.09 13.87
C ALA A 340 7.77 56.42 12.82
N ARG A 341 8.23 55.35 12.15
CA ARG A 341 7.41 54.57 11.20
C ARG A 341 6.18 53.96 11.86
N TYR A 342 6.31 53.39 13.06
CA TYR A 342 5.15 52.87 13.80
C TYR A 342 4.17 53.97 14.20
N LYS A 343 4.68 55.15 14.55
CA LYS A 343 3.83 56.32 14.82
C LYS A 343 3.08 56.77 13.57
N LEU A 344 3.74 56.87 12.42
CA LEU A 344 3.12 57.24 11.15
C LEU A 344 2.02 56.25 10.74
N LEU A 345 2.26 54.94 10.88
CA LEU A 345 1.23 53.93 10.65
C LEU A 345 0.00 54.14 11.55
N LEU A 346 0.22 54.41 12.85
CA LEU A 346 -0.86 54.70 13.78
C LEU A 346 -1.64 55.97 13.38
N ASP A 347 -0.95 57.05 13.04
CA ASP A 347 -1.57 58.32 12.64
C ASP A 347 -2.44 58.15 11.37
N HIS A 348 -1.96 57.35 10.40
CA HIS A 348 -2.76 56.99 9.23
C HIS A 348 -3.98 56.13 9.58
N TYR A 349 -3.84 55.17 10.51
CA TYR A 349 -4.97 54.38 11.01
C TYR A 349 -6.04 55.23 11.70
N LEU A 350 -5.63 56.18 12.53
CA LEU A 350 -6.53 57.13 13.18
C LEU A 350 -7.27 57.97 12.13
N THR A 351 -6.57 58.40 11.08
CA THR A 351 -7.16 59.14 9.96
C THR A 351 -8.18 58.28 9.18
N VAL A 352 -7.88 57.00 8.92
CA VAL A 352 -8.82 56.05 8.31
C VAL A 352 -10.05 55.87 9.19
N LYS A 353 -9.88 55.69 10.51
CA LYS A 353 -11.01 55.57 11.47
C LYS A 353 -11.92 56.80 11.44
N GLN A 354 -11.36 58.01 11.37
CA GLN A 354 -12.14 59.25 11.28
C GLN A 354 -13.00 59.33 10.01
N ASN A 355 -12.59 58.63 8.94
CA ASN A 355 -13.29 58.60 7.65
C ASN A 355 -14.12 57.31 7.43
N ASP A 356 -14.28 56.47 8.45
CA ASP A 356 -14.94 55.15 8.34
C ASP A 356 -16.37 55.23 7.75
N GLN A 357 -17.10 56.30 8.08
CA GLN A 357 -18.45 56.52 7.53
C GLN A 357 -18.49 56.74 6.02
N ALA A 358 -17.44 57.33 5.43
CA ALA A 358 -17.35 57.48 3.98
C ALA A 358 -17.11 56.11 3.32
N PHE A 359 -16.25 55.27 3.89
CA PHE A 359 -16.02 53.91 3.41
C PHE A 359 -17.28 53.03 3.50
N LEU A 360 -17.98 53.06 4.64
CA LEU A 360 -19.25 52.33 4.81
C LEU A 360 -20.32 52.75 3.79
N SER A 361 -20.30 54.01 3.33
CA SER A 361 -21.23 54.47 2.29
C SER A 361 -20.96 53.84 0.91
N LEU A 362 -19.73 53.37 0.65
CA LEU A 362 -19.38 52.67 -0.59
C LEU A 362 -20.03 51.28 -0.68
N ALA A 363 -20.37 50.65 0.45
CA ALA A 363 -21.06 49.36 0.49
C ALA A 363 -22.52 49.40 0.00
N GLN A 364 -23.08 50.61 -0.21
CA GLN A 364 -24.46 50.79 -0.67
C GLN A 364 -24.61 50.67 -2.19
N ASP A 365 -23.49 50.58 -2.91
CA ASP A 365 -23.43 50.51 -4.36
C ASP A 365 -22.62 49.29 -4.82
N GLY A 366 -22.86 48.85 -6.05
CA GLY A 366 -22.16 47.73 -6.67
C GLY A 366 -22.09 47.90 -8.18
N TYR A 367 -21.24 47.13 -8.84
CA TYR A 367 -21.15 47.14 -10.31
C TYR A 367 -22.50 46.80 -10.94
N ILE A 368 -22.90 47.55 -11.97
CA ILE A 368 -24.23 47.46 -12.61
C ILE A 368 -24.56 46.02 -13.04
N VAL A 369 -23.59 45.34 -13.64
CA VAL A 369 -23.77 44.02 -14.27
C VAL A 369 -23.96 42.90 -13.23
N VAL A 370 -23.23 42.96 -12.11
CA VAL A 370 -23.20 41.89 -11.09
C VAL A 370 -24.07 42.19 -9.86
N GLY A 371 -24.53 43.43 -9.69
CA GLY A 371 -25.38 43.83 -8.56
C GLY A 371 -24.68 43.74 -7.21
N ILE A 372 -25.47 43.67 -6.14
CA ILE A 372 -25.00 43.58 -4.74
C ILE A 372 -25.30 42.19 -4.16
N GLU A 373 -24.31 41.57 -3.52
CA GLU A 373 -24.42 40.34 -2.74
C GLU A 373 -23.90 40.57 -1.31
N ASN A 374 -24.63 40.08 -0.31
CA ASN A 374 -24.21 40.10 1.08
C ASN A 374 -24.87 38.99 1.91
N ILE A 375 -24.23 38.65 3.02
CA ILE A 375 -24.74 37.77 4.07
C ILE A 375 -24.85 38.59 5.36
N ASN A 376 -26.07 38.78 5.87
CA ASN A 376 -26.33 39.61 7.06
C ASN A 376 -25.71 41.02 6.97
N GLY A 377 -25.71 41.64 5.78
CA GLY A 377 -25.10 42.95 5.55
C GLY A 377 -23.56 42.94 5.41
N GLN A 378 -22.92 41.78 5.48
CA GLN A 378 -21.48 41.60 5.35
C GLN A 378 -21.09 40.97 4.01
N ARG A 379 -19.83 41.16 3.62
CA ARG A 379 -19.26 40.59 2.39
C ARG A 379 -19.11 39.07 2.49
N TYR A 380 -19.38 38.37 1.40
CA TYR A 380 -19.03 36.95 1.23
C TYR A 380 -17.54 36.74 1.04
N VAL A 381 -16.99 35.71 1.68
CA VAL A 381 -15.59 35.31 1.54
C VAL A 381 -15.46 33.80 1.37
N HIS A 382 -14.61 33.36 0.45
CA HIS A 382 -14.25 31.96 0.31
C HIS A 382 -13.10 31.64 1.27
N TYR A 383 -13.46 31.05 2.41
CA TYR A 383 -12.53 30.77 3.47
C TYR A 383 -12.08 29.30 3.43
N ARG A 384 -10.82 29.06 3.00
CA ARG A 384 -10.07 27.77 3.04
C ARG A 384 -10.65 26.61 2.26
N ALA A 385 -11.81 26.84 1.70
CA ALA A 385 -12.54 25.95 0.87
C ALA A 385 -13.49 26.84 0.07
N HIS A 386 -14.20 26.19 -0.82
CA HIS A 386 -15.18 26.83 -1.66
C HIS A 386 -16.48 27.25 -0.92
N ASN A 387 -16.48 27.22 0.41
CA ASN A 387 -17.64 27.56 1.22
C ASN A 387 -17.77 29.09 1.35
N ASP A 388 -19.00 29.57 1.37
CA ASP A 388 -19.32 30.98 1.59
C ASP A 388 -19.39 31.28 3.08
N PHE A 389 -18.50 32.16 3.54
CA PHE A 389 -18.50 32.70 4.91
C PHE A 389 -18.81 34.19 4.89
N SER A 390 -19.29 34.72 6.01
CA SER A 390 -19.36 36.16 6.20
C SER A 390 -17.99 36.72 6.55
N MET A 391 -17.72 37.98 6.17
CA MET A 391 -16.49 38.69 6.58
C MET A 391 -16.32 38.70 8.12
N GLY A 392 -17.41 38.74 8.88
CA GLY A 392 -17.39 38.70 10.34
C GLY A 392 -16.98 37.34 10.92
N ASP A 393 -17.18 36.24 10.19
CA ASP A 393 -16.69 34.92 10.61
C ASP A 393 -15.16 34.82 10.50
N ILE A 394 -14.55 35.65 9.65
CA ILE A 394 -13.11 35.62 9.34
C ILE A 394 -12.35 36.83 9.85
N ALA A 395 -13.00 37.77 10.54
CA ALA A 395 -12.36 38.97 11.07
C ALA A 395 -12.85 39.22 12.51
N PRO A 396 -11.95 39.65 13.43
CA PRO A 396 -12.35 39.93 14.80
C PRO A 396 -13.44 41.01 14.85
N SER A 397 -14.33 40.93 15.85
CA SER A 397 -15.44 41.88 15.98
C SER A 397 -14.91 43.24 16.39
N LEU A 398 -14.93 44.20 15.47
CA LEU A 398 -14.44 45.55 15.72
C LEU A 398 -15.56 46.35 16.38
N GLN A 399 -15.50 46.54 17.70
CA GLN A 399 -16.46 47.34 18.48
C GLN A 399 -16.38 48.86 18.18
N GLY A 400 -16.02 49.25 16.95
CA GLY A 400 -15.93 50.63 16.48
C GLY A 400 -14.70 51.41 16.95
N GLU A 401 -13.93 50.91 17.92
CA GLU A 401 -12.79 51.65 18.48
C GLU A 401 -11.50 51.53 17.65
N PHE A 402 -11.38 50.50 16.83
CA PHE A 402 -10.20 50.29 15.99
C PHE A 402 -10.62 49.81 14.61
N VAL A 403 -9.74 50.04 13.63
CA VAL A 403 -9.98 49.66 12.22
C VAL A 403 -9.71 48.17 12.01
N ASN A 404 -8.73 47.62 12.70
CA ASN A 404 -8.35 46.20 12.71
C ASN A 404 -7.40 45.92 13.90
N THR A 405 -6.94 44.67 14.03
CA THR A 405 -6.02 44.23 15.10
C THR A 405 -4.70 44.99 15.11
N GLU A 406 -4.14 45.32 13.95
CA GLU A 406 -2.87 46.05 13.89
C GLU A 406 -3.02 47.49 14.39
N HIS A 407 -4.13 48.18 14.06
CA HIS A 407 -4.44 49.48 14.65
C HIS A 407 -4.48 49.40 16.19
N ALA A 408 -5.16 48.40 16.75
CA ALA A 408 -5.19 48.19 18.20
C ALA A 408 -3.79 47.96 18.78
N LEU A 409 -2.96 47.14 18.12
CA LEU A 409 -1.59 46.86 18.54
C LEU A 409 -0.69 48.08 18.49
N LEU A 410 -0.73 48.86 17.41
CA LEU A 410 0.03 50.10 17.28
C LEU A 410 -0.36 51.11 18.37
N TYR A 411 -1.65 51.19 18.70
CA TYR A 411 -2.15 52.02 19.79
C TYR A 411 -1.65 51.52 21.16
N LEU A 412 -1.83 50.23 21.45
CA LEU A 412 -1.42 49.62 22.71
C LEU A 412 0.09 49.63 22.91
N ARG A 413 0.88 49.63 21.83
CA ARG A 413 2.35 49.73 21.85
C ARG A 413 2.86 50.96 22.59
N GLN A 414 2.06 52.02 22.66
CA GLN A 414 2.39 53.22 23.42
C GLN A 414 2.46 52.98 24.94
N TYR A 415 1.87 51.88 25.41
CA TYR A 415 1.71 51.54 26.81
C TYR A 415 2.39 50.22 27.19
N ILE A 416 2.43 49.24 26.29
CA ILE A 416 2.92 47.87 26.54
C ILE A 416 3.66 47.36 25.31
N GLN A 417 4.68 46.50 25.47
CA GLN A 417 5.36 45.91 24.33
C GLN A 417 4.64 44.63 23.89
N PHE A 418 4.23 44.61 22.62
CA PHE A 418 3.50 43.51 21.98
C PHE A 418 4.13 43.09 20.65
N ASP A 419 5.42 43.40 20.48
CA ASP A 419 6.11 43.45 19.18
C ASP A 419 6.15 42.09 18.46
N GLU A 420 5.87 40.98 19.16
CA GLU A 420 5.99 39.61 18.65
C GLU A 420 4.63 38.89 18.47
N ILE A 421 3.47 39.53 18.75
CA ILE A 421 2.17 38.83 18.78
C ILE A 421 1.63 38.45 17.39
N ILE A 422 1.75 39.32 16.38
CA ILE A 422 0.96 39.14 15.14
C ILE A 422 1.39 37.90 14.34
N SER A 423 2.67 37.52 14.42
CA SER A 423 3.26 36.41 13.65
C SER A 423 3.56 35.15 14.48
N ALA A 424 3.36 35.19 15.80
CA ALA A 424 3.65 34.08 16.69
C ALA A 424 2.59 32.97 16.63
N LYS A 425 2.95 31.75 17.03
CA LYS A 425 1.99 30.66 17.18
C LYS A 425 0.99 30.97 18.30
N PRO A 426 -0.26 30.45 18.28
CA PRO A 426 -1.26 30.83 19.29
C PRO A 426 -0.83 30.60 20.75
N VAL A 427 0.01 29.60 21.02
CA VAL A 427 0.60 29.39 22.35
C VAL A 427 1.53 30.54 22.74
N GLU A 428 2.43 30.94 21.85
CA GLU A 428 3.38 32.05 22.05
C GLU A 428 2.62 33.38 22.17
N GLN A 429 1.62 33.61 21.31
CA GLN A 429 0.74 34.79 21.39
C GLN A 429 0.12 34.92 22.78
N LEU A 430 -0.41 33.81 23.31
CA LEU A 430 -1.01 33.81 24.63
C LEU A 430 0.03 34.03 25.74
N GLN A 431 1.23 33.46 25.61
CA GLN A 431 2.33 33.73 26.55
C GLN A 431 2.71 35.22 26.58
N HIS A 432 2.84 35.85 25.42
CA HIS A 432 3.12 37.29 25.33
C HIS A 432 2.00 38.13 25.96
N ILE A 433 0.73 37.76 25.71
CA ILE A 433 -0.43 38.42 26.33
C ILE A 433 -0.41 38.23 27.86
N THR A 434 -0.09 37.03 28.36
CA THR A 434 0.01 36.75 29.80
C THR A 434 1.11 37.58 30.44
N THR A 435 2.30 37.64 29.83
CA THR A 435 3.41 38.47 30.33
C THR A 435 3.04 39.95 30.35
N ALA A 436 2.47 40.45 29.25
CA ALA A 436 1.99 41.82 29.17
C ALA A 436 0.93 42.14 30.24
N LEU A 437 -0.04 41.23 30.45
CA LEU A 437 -1.04 41.38 31.51
C LEU A 437 -0.38 41.42 32.88
N ALA A 438 0.56 40.51 33.16
CA ALA A 438 1.29 40.50 34.43
C ALA A 438 2.07 41.80 34.66
N ASP A 439 2.71 42.35 33.62
CA ASP A 439 3.44 43.62 33.69
C ASP A 439 2.51 44.81 33.96
N VAL A 440 1.37 44.87 33.28
CA VAL A 440 0.34 45.90 33.53
C VAL A 440 -0.14 45.83 34.97
N LEU A 441 -0.49 44.63 35.45
CA LEU A 441 -0.99 44.47 36.82
C LEU A 441 0.10 44.77 37.85
N LYS A 442 1.37 44.43 37.57
CA LYS A 442 2.50 44.78 38.43
C LYS A 442 2.67 46.29 38.55
N ILE A 443 2.49 47.03 37.46
CA ILE A 443 2.52 48.51 37.45
C ILE A 443 1.32 49.06 38.23
N LEU A 444 0.11 48.61 37.91
CA LEU A 444 -1.11 49.13 38.54
C LEU A 444 -1.13 48.87 40.05
N LEU A 445 -0.61 47.72 40.50
CA LEU A 445 -0.59 47.31 41.91
C LEU A 445 0.69 47.74 42.65
N SER A 446 1.62 48.44 42.02
CA SER A 446 2.76 49.05 42.72
C SER A 446 2.43 50.46 43.20
N LEU A 447 3.06 50.89 44.29
CA LEU A 447 2.97 52.26 44.78
C LEU A 447 3.67 53.22 43.80
N PRO A 448 3.10 54.41 43.52
CA PRO A 448 3.75 55.42 42.69
C PRO A 448 5.11 55.82 43.29
N ALA A 449 6.16 55.83 42.47
CA ALA A 449 7.48 56.30 42.87
C ALA A 449 7.71 57.75 42.41
N GLU A 450 8.50 58.54 43.14
CA GLU A 450 8.80 59.95 42.78
C GLU A 450 9.52 60.08 41.43
N ASN A 451 10.25 59.05 40.99
CA ASN A 451 10.98 58.99 39.71
C ASN A 451 10.43 57.88 38.79
N GLU A 452 9.11 57.73 38.72
CA GLU A 452 8.45 56.76 37.85
C GLU A 452 8.67 57.12 36.37
N ASP A 453 8.99 56.14 35.53
CA ASP A 453 9.26 56.38 34.12
C ASP A 453 8.01 56.85 33.34
N GLU A 454 8.21 57.57 32.24
CA GLU A 454 7.15 58.19 31.45
C GLU A 454 6.08 57.19 30.97
N LYS A 455 6.48 55.95 30.64
CA LYS A 455 5.57 54.90 30.15
C LYS A 455 4.66 54.42 31.28
N THR A 456 5.21 54.18 32.45
CA THR A 456 4.47 53.77 33.65
C THR A 456 3.48 54.86 34.09
N GLN A 457 3.88 56.14 34.08
CA GLN A 457 2.97 57.25 34.36
C GLN A 457 1.82 57.36 33.35
N ARG A 458 2.09 57.18 32.05
CA ARG A 458 1.06 57.18 31.00
C ARG A 458 0.07 56.04 31.18
N LEU A 459 0.54 54.85 31.52
CA LEU A 459 -0.31 53.69 31.78
C LEU A 459 -1.24 53.93 32.99
N ARG A 460 -0.72 54.47 34.11
CA ARG A 460 -1.57 54.82 35.26
C ARG A 460 -2.65 55.83 34.90
N LYS A 461 -2.28 56.93 34.23
CA LYS A 461 -3.24 57.94 33.76
C LYS A 461 -4.31 57.38 32.83
N LEU A 462 -3.94 56.44 31.96
CA LEU A 462 -4.89 55.75 31.08
C LEU A 462 -5.94 54.99 31.89
N PHE A 463 -5.53 54.30 32.96
CA PHE A 463 -6.41 53.53 33.82
C PHE A 463 -7.15 54.35 34.89
N GLU A 464 -6.70 55.57 35.22
CA GLU A 464 -7.45 56.52 36.05
C GLU A 464 -8.66 57.09 35.29
N ASN A 465 -8.51 57.32 33.98
CA ASN A 465 -9.56 57.81 33.10
C ASN A 465 -10.50 56.67 32.66
N GLU A 466 -11.82 56.83 32.84
CA GLU A 466 -12.81 55.84 32.40
C GLU A 466 -12.80 55.56 30.89
N GLN A 467 -12.71 56.62 30.07
CA GLN A 467 -12.60 56.48 28.62
C GLN A 467 -11.28 55.80 28.23
N GLY A 468 -10.18 56.12 28.95
CA GLY A 468 -8.89 55.48 28.77
C GLY A 468 -8.94 53.97 29.04
N ARG A 469 -9.55 53.56 30.17
CA ARG A 469 -9.83 52.16 30.51
C ARG A 469 -10.64 51.46 29.43
N LYS A 470 -11.72 52.10 28.94
CA LYS A 470 -12.60 51.53 27.91
C LYS A 470 -11.84 51.25 26.62
N VAL A 471 -11.05 52.20 26.13
CA VAL A 471 -10.24 52.03 24.90
C VAL A 471 -9.19 50.94 25.09
N PHE A 472 -8.52 50.90 26.25
CA PHE A 472 -7.55 49.86 26.55
C PHE A 472 -8.18 48.46 26.57
N PHE A 473 -9.31 48.31 27.27
CA PHE A 473 -10.06 47.05 27.32
C PHE A 473 -10.58 46.61 25.96
N SER A 474 -11.01 47.55 25.11
CA SER A 474 -11.36 47.24 23.72
C SER A 474 -10.14 46.69 22.95
N GLY A 475 -8.96 47.30 23.09
CA GLY A 475 -7.74 46.80 22.48
C GLY A 475 -7.31 45.43 23.02
N PHE A 476 -7.40 45.22 24.34
CA PHE A 476 -7.10 43.93 24.96
C PHE A 476 -8.08 42.84 24.50
N SER A 477 -9.37 43.15 24.41
CA SER A 477 -10.38 42.23 23.85
C SER A 477 -10.07 41.87 22.40
N MET A 478 -9.56 42.81 21.59
CA MET A 478 -9.15 42.52 20.22
C MET A 478 -7.92 41.61 20.14
N LEU A 479 -7.01 41.67 21.12
CA LEU A 479 -5.90 40.71 21.21
C LEU A 479 -6.39 39.30 21.51
N ILE A 480 -7.31 39.17 22.47
CA ILE A 480 -7.95 37.89 22.77
C ILE A 480 -8.71 37.37 21.56
N ASP A 481 -9.48 38.22 20.88
CA ASP A 481 -10.16 37.86 19.63
C ASP A 481 -9.15 37.42 18.56
N ALA A 482 -8.00 38.10 18.41
CA ALA A 482 -6.98 37.71 17.43
C ALA A 482 -6.37 36.32 17.71
N VAL A 483 -6.11 35.98 18.98
CA VAL A 483 -5.65 34.64 19.38
C VAL A 483 -6.75 33.60 19.17
N SER A 484 -7.96 33.91 19.60
CA SER A 484 -9.15 33.07 19.42
C SER A 484 -9.38 32.73 17.95
N GLN A 485 -9.30 33.75 17.12
CA GLN A 485 -9.34 33.61 15.68
C GLN A 485 -8.17 32.76 15.20
N THR A 486 -6.93 33.04 15.59
CA THR A 486 -5.77 32.19 15.23
C THR A 486 -5.97 30.72 15.64
N TYR A 487 -6.61 30.44 16.78
CA TYR A 487 -6.97 29.09 17.23
C TYR A 487 -8.06 28.43 16.39
N LEU A 488 -9.21 29.09 16.20
CA LEU A 488 -10.31 28.61 15.34
C LEU A 488 -9.84 28.35 13.91
N ARG A 489 -8.76 29.03 13.55
CA ARG A 489 -8.18 29.01 12.23
C ARG A 489 -7.07 27.95 12.14
N ASN A 490 -6.11 27.83 13.03
CA ASN A 490 -5.01 26.92 12.79
C ASN A 490 -5.45 25.44 12.84
N ASN A 491 -5.06 24.66 11.84
CA ASN A 491 -5.05 23.19 11.93
C ASN A 491 -3.91 22.80 12.87
N LEU A 492 -4.04 23.17 14.14
CA LEU A 492 -3.09 22.83 15.18
C LEU A 492 -3.00 21.32 15.25
N SER A 493 -1.78 20.81 15.27
CA SER A 493 -1.55 19.40 15.58
C SER A 493 -2.16 19.05 16.94
N SER A 494 -2.46 17.78 17.18
CA SER A 494 -2.96 17.32 18.49
C SER A 494 -2.07 17.75 19.65
N GLN A 495 -0.75 17.83 19.43
CA GLN A 495 0.22 18.33 20.41
C GLN A 495 0.08 19.83 20.66
N GLU A 496 -0.02 20.65 19.62
CA GLU A 496 -0.21 22.11 19.75
C GLU A 496 -1.55 22.45 20.42
N LYS A 497 -2.61 21.68 20.12
CA LYS A 497 -3.93 21.80 20.79
C LYS A 497 -3.81 21.55 22.30
N GLN A 498 -3.07 20.51 22.71
CA GLN A 498 -2.82 20.22 24.13
C GLN A 498 -2.00 21.30 24.82
N GLN A 499 -0.94 21.81 24.17
CA GLN A 499 -0.13 22.89 24.71
C GLN A 499 -0.95 24.17 24.91
N LEU A 500 -1.77 24.52 23.93
CA LEU A 500 -2.65 25.68 24.02
C LEU A 500 -3.67 25.52 25.16
N MET A 501 -4.24 24.33 25.34
CA MET A 501 -5.17 24.04 26.44
C MET A 501 -4.54 24.29 27.82
N GLN A 502 -3.24 24.02 27.98
CA GLN A 502 -2.53 24.35 29.23
C GLN A 502 -2.25 25.86 29.32
N ALA A 503 -1.79 26.47 28.23
CA ALA A 503 -1.47 27.90 28.19
C ALA A 503 -2.68 28.80 28.51
N ILE A 504 -3.90 28.39 28.12
CA ILE A 504 -5.16 29.12 28.39
C ILE A 504 -5.40 29.38 29.88
N LYS A 505 -4.85 28.55 30.77
CA LYS A 505 -5.01 28.71 32.23
C LYS A 505 -4.19 29.87 32.79
N GLU A 506 -3.07 30.22 32.16
CA GLU A 506 -2.08 31.14 32.72
C GLU A 506 -2.57 32.58 32.91
N PRO A 507 -3.28 33.21 31.95
CA PRO A 507 -3.88 34.54 32.17
C PRO A 507 -4.79 34.59 33.42
N PHE A 508 -5.59 33.54 33.64
CA PHE A 508 -6.48 33.44 34.81
C PHE A 508 -5.71 33.25 36.11
N ASN A 509 -4.59 32.51 36.07
CA ASN A 509 -3.69 32.37 37.22
C ASN A 509 -3.07 33.72 37.61
N VAL A 510 -2.61 34.51 36.62
CA VAL A 510 -2.07 35.86 36.83
C VAL A 510 -3.11 36.77 37.51
N LEU A 511 -4.36 36.76 37.05
CA LEU A 511 -5.44 37.53 37.69
C LEU A 511 -5.74 37.05 39.12
N SER A 512 -5.75 35.74 39.34
CA SER A 512 -5.98 35.17 40.68
C SER A 512 -4.87 35.57 41.66
N LEU A 513 -3.62 35.60 41.21
CA LEU A 513 -2.48 36.03 42.01
C LEU A 513 -2.54 37.53 42.33
N ALA A 514 -2.92 38.35 41.34
CA ALA A 514 -3.13 39.79 41.49
C ALA A 514 -4.23 40.10 42.51
N ARG A 515 -5.35 39.35 42.47
CA ARG A 515 -6.45 39.49 43.44
C ARG A 515 -6.00 39.20 44.87
N ARG A 516 -5.28 38.09 45.10
CA ARG A 516 -4.69 37.77 46.43
C ARG A 516 -3.77 38.88 46.94
N ARG A 517 -2.96 39.45 46.06
CA ARG A 517 -2.06 40.56 46.42
C ARG A 517 -2.83 41.83 46.81
N LEU A 518 -3.92 42.13 46.09
CA LEU A 518 -4.81 43.25 46.41
C LEU A 518 -5.49 43.06 47.77
N GLU A 519 -5.94 41.84 48.09
CA GLU A 519 -6.50 41.49 49.41
C GLU A 519 -5.48 41.75 50.54
N THR A 520 -4.21 41.41 50.35
CA THR A 520 -3.14 41.74 51.31
C THR A 520 -2.94 43.26 51.51
N PHE A 521 -3.07 44.06 50.44
CA PHE A 521 -2.98 45.53 50.55
C PHE A 521 -4.23 46.18 51.15
N ALA A 522 -5.39 45.54 50.99
CA ALA A 522 -6.63 45.96 51.62
C ALA A 522 -6.53 45.90 53.15
N GLU A 523 -5.93 44.83 53.66
CA GLU A 523 -5.65 44.63 55.08
C GLU A 523 -4.67 45.69 55.65
N SER A 524 -3.80 46.26 54.82
CA SER A 524 -2.83 47.30 55.20
C SER A 524 -3.33 48.74 55.03
N GLY A 525 -4.56 48.97 54.54
CA GLY A 525 -5.23 50.28 54.49
C GLY A 525 -4.65 51.30 53.49
N THR A 526 -3.90 50.85 52.47
CA THR A 526 -3.01 51.74 51.69
C THR A 526 -3.59 52.25 50.36
N ILE A 527 -4.67 51.64 49.82
CA ILE A 527 -5.17 51.91 48.44
C ILE A 527 -6.71 51.85 48.40
N SER A 528 -7.36 52.62 47.51
CA SER A 528 -8.79 52.47 47.19
C SER A 528 -9.02 51.18 46.39
N ILE A 529 -9.46 50.13 47.08
CA ILE A 529 -9.53 48.74 46.57
C ILE A 529 -10.56 48.58 45.43
N ASN A 530 -11.69 49.29 45.51
CA ASN A 530 -12.83 49.09 44.61
C ASN A 530 -12.49 49.36 43.14
N THR A 531 -11.67 50.39 42.85
CA THR A 531 -11.27 50.70 41.47
C THR A 531 -10.42 49.58 40.87
N TYR A 532 -9.51 48.98 41.65
CA TYR A 532 -8.64 47.90 41.18
C TYR A 532 -9.38 46.57 41.06
N ILE A 533 -10.34 46.28 41.96
CA ILE A 533 -11.26 45.15 41.80
C ILE A 533 -12.00 45.27 40.47
N ASN A 534 -12.59 46.43 40.17
CA ASN A 534 -13.29 46.65 38.90
C ASN A 534 -12.38 46.48 37.67
N ILE A 535 -11.10 46.83 37.77
CA ILE A 535 -10.12 46.61 36.69
C ILE A 535 -9.83 45.11 36.50
N LEU A 536 -9.60 44.38 37.59
CA LEU A 536 -9.38 42.93 37.56
C LEU A 536 -10.60 42.19 37.01
N ASP A 537 -11.80 42.55 37.46
CA ASP A 537 -13.06 42.01 36.96
C ASP A 537 -13.24 42.32 35.46
N GLY A 538 -12.82 43.51 35.02
CA GLY A 538 -12.80 43.89 33.60
C GLY A 538 -11.92 42.96 32.75
N PHE A 539 -10.69 42.67 33.18
CA PHE A 539 -9.80 41.72 32.51
C PHE A 539 -10.37 40.30 32.53
N GLU A 540 -10.85 39.83 33.68
CA GLU A 540 -11.42 38.50 33.86
C GLU A 540 -12.63 38.31 32.94
N LYS A 541 -13.54 39.28 32.90
CA LYS A 541 -14.72 39.27 32.03
C LYS A 541 -14.36 39.23 30.54
N ILE A 542 -13.32 39.95 30.11
CA ILE A 542 -12.86 39.91 28.71
C ILE A 542 -12.31 38.53 28.36
N LEU A 543 -11.49 37.94 29.24
CA LEU A 543 -10.95 36.59 29.03
C LEU A 543 -12.06 35.53 29.02
N GLN A 544 -13.01 35.58 29.95
CA GLN A 544 -14.14 34.66 30.02
C GLN A 544 -15.04 34.80 28.78
N SER A 545 -15.40 36.03 28.40
CA SER A 545 -16.28 36.28 27.26
C SER A 545 -15.60 35.88 25.94
N GLY A 546 -14.31 36.19 25.81
CA GLY A 546 -13.50 35.78 24.66
C GLY A 546 -13.42 34.25 24.56
N LEU A 547 -13.08 33.57 25.66
CA LEU A 547 -13.01 32.10 25.68
C LEU A 547 -14.37 31.44 25.41
N LYS A 548 -15.44 31.91 26.06
CA LYS A 548 -16.81 31.44 25.83
C LYS A 548 -17.18 31.54 24.36
N LYS A 549 -17.03 32.73 23.79
CA LYS A 549 -17.32 33.01 22.37
C LYS A 549 -16.53 32.07 21.45
N THR A 550 -15.23 31.92 21.66
CA THR A 550 -14.38 31.04 20.85
C THR A 550 -14.82 29.60 20.90
N VAL A 551 -15.18 29.10 22.07
CA VAL A 551 -15.61 27.72 22.26
C VAL A 551 -16.97 27.46 21.58
N GLU A 552 -17.92 28.39 21.75
CA GLU A 552 -19.24 28.33 21.10
C GLU A 552 -19.14 28.47 19.58
N GLU A 553 -18.29 29.38 19.08
CA GLU A 553 -18.00 29.52 17.66
C GLU A 553 -17.35 28.26 17.08
N HIS A 554 -16.40 27.64 17.79
CA HIS A 554 -15.78 26.38 17.35
C HIS A 554 -16.82 25.27 17.20
N ALA A 555 -17.70 25.11 18.20
CA ALA A 555 -18.77 24.12 18.16
C ALA A 555 -19.74 24.38 17.00
N SER A 556 -20.15 25.64 16.80
CA SER A 556 -21.04 26.04 15.70
C SER A 556 -20.42 25.77 14.34
N LEU A 557 -19.13 26.10 14.15
CA LEU A 557 -18.38 25.83 12.92
C LEU A 557 -18.26 24.33 12.64
N ILE A 558 -17.95 23.52 13.64
CA ILE A 558 -17.91 22.05 13.51
C ILE A 558 -19.27 21.53 13.03
N THR A 559 -20.35 21.95 13.69
CA THR A 559 -21.72 21.54 13.37
C THR A 559 -22.14 21.98 11.96
N GLN A 560 -21.85 23.22 11.56
CA GLN A 560 -22.15 23.74 10.23
C GLN A 560 -21.36 22.99 9.15
N ARG A 561 -20.06 22.76 9.36
CA ARG A 561 -19.21 21.98 8.45
C ARG A 561 -19.72 20.54 8.33
N ALA A 562 -20.10 19.90 9.44
CA ALA A 562 -20.65 18.55 9.43
C ALA A 562 -21.95 18.47 8.61
N LYS A 563 -22.89 19.40 8.81
CA LYS A 563 -24.17 19.48 8.08
C LYS A 563 -23.94 19.74 6.57
N SER A 564 -23.07 20.69 6.23
CA SER A 564 -22.72 20.99 4.82
C SER A 564 -22.09 19.78 4.14
N MET A 565 -21.14 19.13 4.82
CA MET A 565 -20.43 17.95 4.33
C MET A 565 -21.38 16.78 4.06
N GLN A 566 -22.32 16.53 4.98
CA GLN A 566 -23.35 15.51 4.79
C GLN A 566 -24.21 15.77 3.56
N LYS A 567 -24.61 17.03 3.32
CA LYS A 567 -25.38 17.41 2.13
C LYS A 567 -24.59 17.18 0.84
N GLN A 568 -23.31 17.57 0.82
CA GLN A 568 -22.43 17.35 -0.33
C GLN A 568 -22.21 15.86 -0.60
N LEU A 569 -21.94 15.06 0.43
CA LEU A 569 -21.77 13.61 0.30
C LEU A 569 -23.04 12.92 -0.19
N HIS A 570 -24.22 13.37 0.26
CA HIS A 570 -25.48 12.84 -0.22
C HIS A 570 -25.63 13.02 -1.74
N LEU A 571 -25.23 14.18 -2.28
CA LEU A 571 -25.25 14.46 -3.71
C LEU A 571 -24.13 13.73 -4.48
N PHE A 572 -22.95 13.58 -3.86
CA PHE A 572 -21.81 12.89 -4.45
C PHE A 572 -22.04 11.37 -4.57
N LEU A 573 -22.72 10.79 -3.58
CA LEU A 573 -23.11 9.39 -3.51
C LEU A 573 -24.53 9.14 -4.05
N ALA A 574 -25.17 10.16 -4.64
CA ALA A 574 -26.52 10.01 -5.16
C ALA A 574 -26.54 8.95 -6.26
N PRO A 575 -27.53 8.04 -6.26
CA PRO A 575 -27.74 7.10 -7.37
C PRO A 575 -27.84 7.83 -8.70
N GLU A 576 -27.43 7.17 -9.78
CA GLU A 576 -27.47 7.75 -11.13
C GLU A 576 -28.89 8.22 -11.50
N GLN A 577 -29.93 7.53 -11.02
CA GLN A 577 -31.34 7.88 -11.23
C GLN A 577 -31.70 9.28 -10.69
N ASP A 578 -31.18 9.68 -9.54
CA ASP A 578 -31.45 10.98 -8.93
C ASP A 578 -30.88 12.11 -9.80
N PHE A 579 -29.68 11.88 -10.35
CA PHE A 579 -29.09 12.80 -11.30
C PHE A 579 -29.87 12.86 -12.62
N GLN A 580 -30.32 11.71 -13.14
CA GLN A 580 -31.15 11.66 -14.35
C GLN A 580 -32.46 12.43 -14.18
N GLN A 581 -33.09 12.34 -13.00
CA GLN A 581 -34.29 13.12 -12.69
C GLN A 581 -33.99 14.63 -12.67
N THR A 582 -32.89 15.03 -12.03
CA THR A 582 -32.42 16.42 -12.01
C THR A 582 -32.19 16.95 -13.43
N LEU A 583 -31.50 16.17 -14.27
CA LEU A 583 -31.24 16.54 -15.67
C LEU A 583 -32.53 16.62 -16.48
N THR A 584 -33.49 15.73 -16.25
CA THR A 584 -34.80 15.76 -16.92
C THR A 584 -35.56 17.03 -16.57
N CYS A 585 -35.57 17.43 -15.29
CA CYS A 585 -36.15 18.70 -14.85
C CYS A 585 -35.45 19.90 -15.50
N PHE A 586 -34.12 19.86 -15.61
CA PHE A 586 -33.33 20.89 -16.29
C PHE A 586 -33.69 20.98 -17.78
N LYS A 587 -33.71 19.87 -18.52
CA LYS A 587 -34.12 19.81 -19.93
C LYS A 587 -35.56 20.33 -20.13
N SER A 588 -36.49 19.93 -19.26
CA SER A 588 -37.87 20.42 -19.30
C SER A 588 -37.95 21.94 -19.07
N GLY A 589 -37.17 22.46 -18.14
CA GLY A 589 -37.09 23.91 -17.91
C GLY A 589 -36.44 24.67 -19.06
N LEU A 590 -35.42 24.11 -19.70
CA LEU A 590 -34.78 24.70 -20.89
C LEU A 590 -35.77 24.89 -22.04
N ASN A 591 -36.67 23.93 -22.22
CA ASN A 591 -37.74 23.98 -23.23
C ASN A 591 -38.83 25.00 -22.90
N LYS A 592 -38.92 25.45 -21.64
CA LYS A 592 -39.84 26.52 -21.21
C LYS A 592 -39.22 27.91 -21.29
N LEU A 593 -37.91 28.01 -21.44
CA LEU A 593 -37.25 29.29 -21.72
C LEU A 593 -37.65 29.78 -23.13
N GLY A 594 -37.61 31.09 -23.37
CA GLY A 594 -38.02 31.66 -24.66
C GLY A 594 -37.18 31.20 -25.85
N GLU A 595 -37.44 31.75 -27.04
CA GLU A 595 -36.68 31.43 -28.24
C GLU A 595 -35.42 32.30 -28.36
N SER A 596 -34.26 31.66 -28.55
CA SER A 596 -32.96 32.29 -28.79
C SER A 596 -32.04 31.26 -29.45
N GLU A 597 -31.22 31.67 -30.42
CA GLU A 597 -30.24 30.79 -31.07
C GLU A 597 -29.30 30.12 -30.05
N ALA A 598 -28.89 30.86 -29.01
CA ALA A 598 -28.06 30.36 -27.92
C ALA A 598 -28.78 29.26 -27.10
N LEU A 599 -30.07 29.45 -26.80
CA LEU A 599 -30.87 28.45 -26.09
C LEU A 599 -31.11 27.20 -26.93
N THR A 600 -31.30 27.36 -28.25
CA THR A 600 -31.45 26.24 -29.18
C THR A 600 -30.19 25.39 -29.25
N SER A 601 -29.00 26.01 -29.26
CA SER A 601 -27.72 25.29 -29.20
C SER A 601 -27.59 24.45 -27.93
N ILE A 602 -27.90 25.06 -26.76
CA ILE A 602 -27.85 24.36 -25.47
C ILE A 602 -28.86 23.20 -25.44
N ARG A 603 -30.11 23.40 -25.91
CA ARG A 603 -31.13 22.33 -25.95
C ARG A 603 -30.65 21.14 -26.75
N LYS A 604 -30.17 21.39 -27.97
CA LYS A 604 -29.64 20.35 -28.86
C LYS A 604 -28.48 19.61 -28.20
N CYS A 605 -27.52 20.35 -27.65
CA CYS A 605 -26.37 19.77 -26.95
C CYS A 605 -26.81 18.85 -25.80
N MET A 606 -27.79 19.28 -25.00
CA MET A 606 -28.31 18.48 -23.89
C MET A 606 -29.10 17.25 -24.35
N GLU A 607 -29.77 17.29 -25.52
CA GLU A 607 -30.49 16.16 -26.12
C GLU A 607 -29.54 15.10 -26.69
N GLU A 608 -28.41 15.50 -27.25
CA GLU A 608 -27.43 14.62 -27.92
C GLU A 608 -26.38 14.01 -26.97
N LEU A 609 -26.45 14.29 -25.67
CA LEU A 609 -25.49 13.80 -24.67
C LEU A 609 -25.50 12.27 -24.51
N ASP A 610 -24.35 11.63 -24.73
CA ASP A 610 -24.09 10.21 -24.47
C ASP A 610 -22.61 9.96 -24.12
N PRO A 611 -22.25 9.31 -23.00
CA PRO A 611 -23.12 8.87 -21.90
C PRO A 611 -23.63 10.05 -21.08
N VAL A 612 -24.79 9.88 -20.41
CA VAL A 612 -25.39 10.92 -19.57
C VAL A 612 -24.92 10.77 -18.12
N ASN A 613 -23.94 11.56 -17.70
CA ASN A 613 -23.49 11.65 -16.32
C ASN A 613 -23.13 13.09 -15.95
N VAL A 614 -22.82 13.34 -14.67
CA VAL A 614 -22.51 14.71 -14.17
C VAL A 614 -21.35 15.33 -14.93
N THR A 615 -20.32 14.55 -15.24
CA THR A 615 -19.11 15.01 -15.93
C THR A 615 -19.40 15.41 -17.37
N THR A 616 -20.12 14.58 -18.13
CA THR A 616 -20.45 14.87 -19.54
C THR A 616 -21.42 16.04 -19.67
N VAL A 617 -22.42 16.14 -18.79
CA VAL A 617 -23.32 17.30 -18.73
C VAL A 617 -22.54 18.57 -18.40
N LYS A 618 -21.59 18.49 -17.45
CA LYS A 618 -20.74 19.61 -17.07
C LYS A 618 -19.89 20.09 -18.25
N GLU A 619 -19.19 19.18 -18.91
CA GLU A 619 -18.32 19.49 -20.04
C GLU A 619 -19.09 20.05 -21.25
N ALA A 620 -20.27 19.48 -21.54
CA ALA A 620 -21.13 19.95 -22.62
C ALA A 620 -21.69 21.36 -22.35
N LEU A 621 -22.23 21.61 -21.15
CA LEU A 621 -22.67 22.95 -20.76
C LEU A 621 -21.52 23.95 -20.80
N LYS A 622 -20.34 23.57 -20.31
CA LYS A 622 -19.15 24.43 -20.34
C LYS A 622 -18.82 24.85 -21.77
N LYS A 623 -18.72 23.89 -22.68
CA LYS A 623 -18.37 24.13 -24.09
C LYS A 623 -19.38 25.06 -24.77
N GLU A 624 -20.68 24.83 -24.58
CA GLU A 624 -21.73 25.66 -25.19
C GLU A 624 -21.73 27.08 -24.62
N LEU A 625 -21.57 27.23 -23.30
CA LEU A 625 -21.52 28.54 -22.66
C LEU A 625 -20.28 29.33 -23.07
N GLU A 626 -19.12 28.66 -23.25
CA GLU A 626 -17.92 29.27 -23.83
C GLU A 626 -18.14 29.71 -25.29
N ALA A 627 -18.82 28.90 -26.10
CA ALA A 627 -19.17 29.25 -27.48
C ALA A 627 -20.10 30.47 -27.53
N ILE A 628 -21.12 30.54 -26.66
CA ILE A 628 -22.01 31.69 -26.51
C ILE A 628 -21.22 32.93 -26.08
N ASN A 629 -20.29 32.80 -25.14
CA ASN A 629 -19.49 33.93 -24.67
C ASN A 629 -18.60 34.52 -25.77
N ASN A 630 -18.10 33.66 -26.67
CA ASN A 630 -17.21 34.04 -27.78
C ASN A 630 -17.96 34.52 -29.04
N SER A 631 -19.28 34.61 -29.00
CA SER A 631 -20.13 34.98 -30.14
C SER A 631 -20.74 36.38 -29.99
N GLU A 632 -21.27 36.94 -31.07
CA GLU A 632 -21.92 38.26 -31.09
C GLU A 632 -23.43 38.22 -30.75
N PHE A 633 -23.89 37.24 -29.95
CA PHE A 633 -25.30 37.17 -29.56
C PHE A 633 -25.73 38.40 -28.74
N GLN A 634 -26.76 39.12 -29.21
CA GLN A 634 -27.30 40.31 -28.53
C GLN A 634 -27.93 39.98 -27.15
N ASP A 635 -28.45 38.76 -26.98
CA ASP A 635 -29.17 38.34 -25.77
C ASP A 635 -28.33 37.50 -24.78
N ARG A 636 -27.01 37.43 -24.96
CA ARG A 636 -26.11 36.54 -24.19
C ARG A 636 -26.29 36.63 -22.66
N GLU A 637 -26.40 37.84 -22.13
CA GLU A 637 -26.49 38.11 -20.68
C GLU A 637 -27.80 37.58 -20.09
N LYS A 638 -28.89 37.76 -20.83
CA LYS A 638 -30.23 37.26 -20.49
C LYS A 638 -30.27 35.73 -20.52
N VAL A 639 -29.69 35.12 -21.57
CA VAL A 639 -29.61 33.66 -21.69
C VAL A 639 -28.81 33.07 -20.56
N PHE A 640 -27.63 33.62 -20.25
CA PHE A 640 -26.80 33.19 -19.14
C PHE A 640 -27.55 33.20 -17.80
N LYS A 641 -28.25 34.30 -17.50
CA LYS A 641 -29.06 34.41 -16.29
C LYS A 641 -30.14 33.34 -16.20
N GLN A 642 -30.88 33.10 -17.29
CA GLN A 642 -31.95 32.10 -17.33
C GLN A 642 -31.44 30.67 -17.14
N ILE A 643 -30.31 30.32 -17.76
CA ILE A 643 -29.69 28.99 -17.63
C ILE A 643 -29.30 28.71 -16.18
N VAL A 644 -28.78 29.71 -15.46
CA VAL A 644 -28.40 29.50 -14.07
C VAL A 644 -29.58 29.39 -13.14
N GLU A 645 -30.52 30.31 -13.24
CA GLU A 645 -31.71 30.30 -12.39
C GLU A 645 -32.36 28.92 -12.49
N LEU A 646 -32.38 28.37 -13.71
CA LEU A 646 -32.81 27.01 -13.96
C LEU A 646 -31.89 25.93 -13.37
N ALA A 647 -30.57 25.99 -13.59
CA ALA A 647 -29.61 25.01 -13.04
C ALA A 647 -29.60 24.99 -11.50
N THR A 648 -29.89 26.13 -10.87
CA THR A 648 -30.03 26.28 -9.42
C THR A 648 -31.38 25.75 -8.95
N ALA A 649 -32.48 26.14 -9.60
CA ALA A 649 -33.83 25.67 -9.25
C ALA A 649 -34.00 24.15 -9.41
N THR A 650 -33.21 23.54 -10.29
CA THR A 650 -33.23 22.09 -10.56
C THR A 650 -32.20 21.30 -9.75
N ASN A 651 -31.36 21.96 -8.93
CA ASN A 651 -30.21 21.36 -8.23
C ASN A 651 -29.09 20.79 -9.12
N LEU A 652 -29.10 21.06 -10.44
CA LEU A 652 -28.03 20.62 -11.34
C LEU A 652 -26.66 21.15 -10.88
N ASN A 653 -26.60 22.41 -10.46
CA ASN A 653 -25.37 23.01 -9.94
C ASN A 653 -24.83 22.27 -8.71
N ALA A 654 -25.71 21.82 -7.80
CA ALA A 654 -25.31 21.14 -6.58
C ALA A 654 -24.70 19.76 -6.88
N HIS A 655 -25.22 19.04 -7.87
CA HIS A 655 -24.60 17.79 -8.35
C HIS A 655 -23.23 18.03 -9.01
N ILE A 656 -23.10 19.07 -9.83
CA ILE A 656 -21.82 19.44 -10.46
C ILE A 656 -20.77 19.82 -9.40
N GLU A 657 -21.17 20.58 -8.38
CA GLU A 657 -20.30 20.97 -7.26
C GLU A 657 -19.84 19.77 -6.43
N ALA A 658 -20.74 18.84 -6.13
CA ALA A 658 -20.41 17.65 -5.33
C ALA A 658 -19.30 16.80 -5.99
N GLN A 659 -19.20 16.82 -7.32
CA GLN A 659 -18.19 16.09 -8.11
C GLN A 659 -16.87 16.88 -8.29
N GLN A 660 -16.73 18.09 -7.74
CA GLN A 660 -15.47 18.84 -7.83
C GLN A 660 -14.36 18.27 -6.95
N ARG A 661 -14.72 17.46 -5.95
CA ARG A 661 -13.79 16.86 -4.99
C ARG A 661 -13.60 15.39 -5.26
N THR A 662 -12.38 14.89 -5.04
CA THR A 662 -12.12 13.45 -5.04
C THR A 662 -12.66 12.83 -3.75
N TYR A 663 -12.86 11.51 -3.73
CA TYR A 663 -13.35 10.86 -2.52
C TYR A 663 -12.31 10.89 -1.38
N GLU A 664 -11.01 10.91 -1.70
CA GLU A 664 -9.92 11.07 -0.73
C GLU A 664 -9.96 12.45 -0.07
N GLN A 665 -10.26 13.51 -0.85
CA GLN A 665 -10.46 14.85 -0.30
C GLN A 665 -11.68 14.91 0.63
N TYR A 666 -12.76 14.19 0.30
CA TYR A 666 -13.91 14.04 1.21
C TYR A 666 -13.52 13.31 2.51
N LEU A 667 -12.76 12.21 2.44
CA LEU A 667 -12.31 11.47 3.62
C LEU A 667 -11.43 12.33 4.53
N GLN A 668 -10.49 13.08 3.94
CA GLN A 668 -9.63 14.00 4.68
C GLN A 668 -10.44 15.08 5.42
N GLU A 669 -11.43 15.69 4.76
CA GLU A 669 -12.23 16.72 5.42
C GLU A 669 -13.15 16.13 6.51
N LEU A 670 -13.71 14.93 6.28
CA LEU A 670 -14.48 14.22 7.31
C LEU A 670 -13.64 13.91 8.55
N GLU A 671 -12.40 13.46 8.38
CA GLU A 671 -11.47 13.24 9.48
C GLU A 671 -11.20 14.53 10.27
N GLN A 672 -10.90 15.63 9.57
CA GLN A 672 -10.60 16.92 10.20
C GLN A 672 -11.78 17.43 11.05
N ILE A 673 -13.00 17.31 10.54
CA ILE A 673 -14.20 17.72 11.30
C ILE A 673 -14.40 16.81 12.52
N ASN A 674 -14.18 15.50 12.35
CA ASN A 674 -14.29 14.53 13.45
C ASN A 674 -13.26 14.76 14.55
N GLU A 675 -11.99 15.00 14.18
CA GLU A 675 -10.91 15.28 15.13
C GLU A 675 -11.19 16.59 15.91
N ALA A 676 -11.68 17.63 15.22
CA ALA A 676 -12.05 18.90 15.85
C ALA A 676 -13.16 18.71 16.90
N ALA A 677 -14.18 17.91 16.59
CA ALA A 677 -15.25 17.56 17.52
C ALA A 677 -14.73 16.82 18.77
N GLN A 678 -13.87 15.82 18.59
CA GLN A 678 -13.30 15.03 19.70
C GLN A 678 -12.41 15.87 20.62
N VAL A 679 -11.59 16.76 20.06
CA VAL A 679 -10.73 17.65 20.85
C VAL A 679 -11.56 18.62 21.69
N LEU A 680 -12.60 19.20 21.10
CA LEU A 680 -13.46 20.15 21.82
C LEU A 680 -14.22 19.47 22.96
N ASP A 681 -14.78 18.28 22.71
CA ASP A 681 -15.48 17.51 23.74
C ASP A 681 -14.54 17.10 24.89
N GLY A 682 -13.33 16.62 24.58
CA GLY A 682 -12.34 16.24 25.58
C GLY A 682 -11.80 17.41 26.42
N GLY A 683 -11.86 18.64 25.90
CA GLY A 683 -11.44 19.86 26.62
C GLY A 683 -12.55 20.57 27.38
N TYR A 684 -13.82 20.24 27.14
CA TYR A 684 -14.98 21.02 27.55
C TYR A 684 -15.00 21.35 29.05
N ASP A 685 -14.81 20.36 29.92
CA ASP A 685 -14.91 20.55 31.38
C ASP A 685 -13.87 21.54 31.90
N THR A 686 -12.65 21.51 31.33
CA THR A 686 -11.59 22.46 31.69
C THR A 686 -11.95 23.88 31.24
N LEU A 687 -12.45 24.03 30.01
CA LEU A 687 -12.84 25.32 29.44
C LEU A 687 -14.03 25.92 30.17
N SER A 688 -15.05 25.11 30.47
CA SER A 688 -16.21 25.52 31.24
C SER A 688 -15.82 25.93 32.66
N GLY A 689 -14.88 25.22 33.30
CA GLY A 689 -14.38 25.59 34.62
C GLY A 689 -13.71 26.98 34.66
N LEU A 690 -13.06 27.39 33.58
CA LEU A 690 -12.44 28.72 33.46
C LEU A 690 -13.48 29.83 33.21
N VAL A 691 -14.49 29.57 32.39
CA VAL A 691 -15.58 30.52 32.09
C VAL A 691 -16.52 30.71 33.27
N SER A 692 -16.88 29.62 33.97
CA SER A 692 -17.85 29.65 35.08
C SER A 692 -17.27 30.15 36.40
N LYS A 693 -15.98 30.50 36.47
CA LYS A 693 -15.32 30.97 37.69
C LYS A 693 -15.90 32.34 38.09
N GLY A 694 -16.79 32.35 39.09
CA GLY A 694 -17.55 33.55 39.50
C GLY A 694 -19.06 33.48 39.25
N GLY A 695 -19.56 32.44 38.56
CA GLY A 695 -20.99 32.11 38.45
C GLY A 695 -21.80 32.93 37.43
N GLU A 696 -21.21 33.90 36.74
CA GLU A 696 -21.95 34.81 35.84
C GLU A 696 -22.07 34.33 34.39
N GLN A 697 -21.18 33.43 33.92
CA GLN A 697 -21.15 32.96 32.54
C GLN A 697 -21.10 31.43 32.45
N THR A 698 -21.77 30.88 31.45
CA THR A 698 -21.76 29.44 31.13
C THR A 698 -21.58 29.25 29.63
N ILE A 699 -20.82 28.24 29.22
CA ILE A 699 -20.68 27.87 27.81
C ILE A 699 -21.97 27.18 27.35
N GLU A 700 -22.57 27.68 26.27
CA GLU A 700 -23.82 27.17 25.71
C GLU A 700 -23.53 26.26 24.51
N ILE A 701 -23.19 25.00 24.78
CA ILE A 701 -22.96 23.98 23.74
C ILE A 701 -23.78 22.73 24.03
N ASN A 702 -24.43 22.20 23.00
CA ASN A 702 -25.05 20.88 23.04
C ASN A 702 -24.00 19.79 22.76
N ARG A 703 -23.43 19.20 23.83
CA ARG A 703 -22.43 18.12 23.72
C ARG A 703 -22.97 16.88 23.01
N ASP A 704 -24.25 16.55 23.24
CA ASP A 704 -24.88 15.41 22.58
C ASP A 704 -24.97 15.62 21.07
N GLU A 705 -25.26 16.84 20.61
CA GLU A 705 -25.27 17.18 19.17
C GLU A 705 -23.87 17.05 18.55
N LEU A 706 -22.81 17.50 19.23
CA LEU A 706 -21.42 17.32 18.76
C LEU A 706 -21.04 15.84 18.63
N CYS A 707 -21.36 15.02 19.64
CA CYS A 707 -21.11 13.58 19.62
C CYS A 707 -21.91 12.89 18.49
N GLN A 708 -23.17 13.26 18.29
CA GLN A 708 -24.00 12.75 17.20
C GLN A 708 -23.43 13.12 15.82
N HIS A 709 -22.90 14.34 15.67
CA HIS A 709 -22.25 14.75 14.44
C HIS A 709 -20.99 13.93 14.16
N SER A 710 -20.14 13.70 15.17
CA SER A 710 -18.97 12.82 15.05
C SER A 710 -19.34 11.40 14.57
N ASP A 711 -20.31 10.73 15.19
CA ASP A 711 -20.76 9.40 14.73
C ASP A 711 -21.33 9.44 13.30
N THR A 712 -22.08 10.49 12.97
CA THR A 712 -22.65 10.63 11.62
C THR A 712 -21.55 10.83 10.57
N LEU A 713 -20.46 11.53 10.88
CA LEU A 713 -19.32 11.73 9.99
C LEU A 713 -18.53 10.43 9.77
N VAL A 714 -18.32 9.63 10.82
CA VAL A 714 -17.73 8.29 10.71
C VAL A 714 -18.61 7.39 9.85
N LYS A 715 -19.93 7.41 10.06
CA LYS A 715 -20.89 6.67 9.23
C LYS A 715 -20.88 7.14 7.78
N ALA A 716 -20.78 8.43 7.52
CA ALA A 716 -20.68 8.99 6.16
C ALA A 716 -19.38 8.58 5.47
N SER A 717 -18.25 8.60 6.18
CA SER A 717 -16.95 8.12 5.70
C SER A 717 -17.01 6.63 5.35
N ALA A 718 -17.66 5.84 6.19
CA ALA A 718 -17.82 4.41 5.99
C ALA A 718 -18.69 4.09 4.77
N ARG A 719 -19.77 4.84 4.57
CA ARG A 719 -20.58 4.77 3.34
C ARG A 719 -19.75 5.15 2.10
N LEU A 720 -18.91 6.18 2.21
CA LEU A 720 -18.05 6.60 1.11
C LEU A 720 -17.08 5.48 0.68
N LEU A 721 -16.42 4.80 1.63
CA LEU A 721 -15.56 3.65 1.33
C LEU A 721 -16.35 2.50 0.69
N LEU A 722 -17.55 2.21 1.22
CA LEU A 722 -18.42 1.15 0.72
C LEU A 722 -18.89 1.40 -0.72
N GLU A 723 -19.49 2.57 -0.98
CA GLU A 723 -20.08 2.92 -2.29
C GLU A 723 -19.01 3.12 -3.37
N LYS A 724 -17.79 3.55 -2.99
CA LYS A 724 -16.64 3.64 -3.90
C LYS A 724 -15.84 2.34 -4.00
N GLN A 725 -16.27 1.27 -3.34
CA GLN A 725 -15.63 -0.05 -3.36
C GLN A 725 -14.14 0.00 -3.03
N HIS A 726 -13.76 0.84 -2.08
CA HIS A 726 -12.37 0.97 -1.66
C HIS A 726 -11.87 -0.34 -1.02
N ASP A 727 -10.65 -0.74 -1.36
CA ASP A 727 -10.02 -1.92 -0.75
C ASP A 727 -9.68 -1.63 0.71
N LEU A 728 -10.41 -2.24 1.64
CA LEU A 728 -10.22 -2.05 3.08
C LEU A 728 -8.91 -2.66 3.63
N GLN A 729 -8.07 -3.29 2.78
CA GLN A 729 -6.68 -3.63 3.12
C GLN A 729 -5.73 -2.45 2.99
N LEU A 730 -6.06 -1.48 2.13
CA LEU A 730 -5.24 -0.32 1.85
C LEU A 730 -5.78 0.88 2.62
N GLN A 731 -4.89 1.56 3.34
CA GLN A 731 -5.25 2.83 3.97
C GLN A 731 -5.27 3.92 2.89
N PRO A 732 -6.31 4.77 2.81
CA PRO A 732 -6.30 5.94 1.94
C PRO A 732 -5.17 6.91 2.33
N GLU A 733 -4.46 7.46 1.35
CA GLU A 733 -3.24 8.26 1.55
C GLU A 733 -3.45 9.51 2.43
N LEU A 734 -4.63 10.13 2.34
CA LEU A 734 -4.90 11.44 2.96
C LEU A 734 -5.51 11.37 4.37
N ILE A 735 -5.68 10.18 4.97
CA ILE A 735 -6.24 10.03 6.32
C ILE A 735 -5.32 9.29 7.28
N SER A 736 -5.48 9.53 8.58
CA SER A 736 -4.70 8.81 9.60
C SER A 736 -5.12 7.36 9.76
N HIS A 737 -4.19 6.53 10.23
CA HIS A 737 -4.44 5.12 10.50
C HIS A 737 -5.54 4.92 11.58
N ALA A 738 -5.54 5.75 12.63
CA ALA A 738 -6.50 5.64 13.72
C ALA A 738 -7.95 5.93 13.25
N PHE A 739 -8.12 6.95 12.41
CA PHE A 739 -9.42 7.25 11.82
C PHE A 739 -9.84 6.16 10.83
N PHE A 740 -8.92 5.71 9.97
CA PHE A 740 -9.17 4.63 9.01
C PHE A 740 -9.69 3.36 9.70
N GLU A 741 -9.05 2.90 10.78
CA GLU A 741 -9.50 1.70 11.50
C GLU A 741 -10.92 1.84 12.07
N THR A 742 -11.29 3.03 12.52
CA THR A 742 -12.65 3.33 13.00
C THR A 742 -13.67 3.28 11.85
N VAL A 743 -13.34 3.93 10.73
CA VAL A 743 -14.19 3.97 9.53
C VAL A 743 -14.30 2.58 8.88
N LYS A 744 -13.21 1.80 8.83
CA LYS A 744 -13.15 0.42 8.32
C LYS A 744 -14.11 -0.49 9.07
N LYS A 745 -14.06 -0.50 10.40
CA LYS A 745 -15.01 -1.26 11.25
C LYS A 745 -16.45 -0.86 10.95
N ARG A 746 -16.70 0.43 10.79
CA ARG A 746 -18.03 0.94 10.45
C ARG A 746 -18.46 0.54 9.03
N ALA A 747 -17.56 0.56 8.04
CA ALA A 747 -17.84 0.15 6.68
C ALA A 747 -18.21 -1.34 6.60
N ILE A 748 -17.47 -2.19 7.34
CA ILE A 748 -17.80 -3.62 7.50
C ILE A 748 -19.19 -3.78 8.12
N SER A 749 -19.52 -3.00 9.16
CA SER A 749 -20.87 -3.04 9.77
C SER A 749 -22.00 -2.58 8.83
N LEU A 750 -21.68 -1.80 7.79
CA LEU A 750 -22.61 -1.34 6.76
C LEU A 750 -22.70 -2.31 5.57
N GLY A 751 -21.93 -3.41 5.58
CA GLY A 751 -21.96 -4.45 4.55
C GLY A 751 -20.73 -4.52 3.64
N ALA A 752 -19.67 -3.75 3.92
CA ALA A 752 -18.42 -3.91 3.17
C ALA A 752 -17.78 -5.27 3.43
N ILE A 753 -17.04 -5.80 2.46
CA ILE A 753 -16.33 -7.07 2.59
C ILE A 753 -15.23 -6.91 3.63
N ASP A 754 -15.31 -7.71 4.68
CA ASP A 754 -14.24 -7.84 5.67
C ASP A 754 -13.02 -8.52 5.01
N PRO A 755 -11.87 -7.83 4.88
CA PRO A 755 -10.68 -8.39 4.24
C PRO A 755 -10.14 -9.61 4.95
N GLU A 756 -10.26 -9.66 6.28
CA GLU A 756 -9.79 -10.80 7.08
C GLU A 756 -10.66 -12.03 6.81
N LYS A 757 -11.98 -11.83 6.73
CA LYS A 757 -12.93 -12.87 6.36
C LYS A 757 -12.72 -13.38 4.94
N ARG A 758 -12.46 -12.49 3.97
CA ARG A 758 -12.16 -12.86 2.58
C ARG A 758 -10.87 -13.67 2.49
N SER A 759 -9.80 -13.22 3.14
CA SER A 759 -8.53 -13.96 3.20
C SER A 759 -8.70 -15.34 3.83
N LEU A 760 -9.51 -15.45 4.90
CA LEU A 760 -9.85 -16.74 5.49
C LEU A 760 -10.62 -17.65 4.53
N GLN A 761 -11.57 -17.11 3.76
CA GLN A 761 -12.32 -17.88 2.75
C GLN A 761 -11.42 -18.35 1.61
N GLU A 762 -10.54 -17.49 1.09
CA GLU A 762 -9.58 -17.85 0.04
C GLU A 762 -8.62 -18.94 0.54
N ASN A 763 -8.13 -18.82 1.78
CA ASN A 763 -7.32 -19.86 2.42
C ASN A 763 -8.08 -21.18 2.61
N LEU A 764 -9.37 -21.15 2.94
CA LEU A 764 -10.20 -22.35 3.04
C LEU A 764 -10.36 -23.03 1.67
N VAL A 765 -10.65 -22.27 0.61
CA VAL A 765 -10.76 -22.81 -0.76
C VAL A 765 -9.44 -23.44 -1.20
N GLN A 766 -8.29 -22.80 -0.93
CA GLN A 766 -6.99 -23.37 -1.22
C GLN A 766 -6.73 -24.67 -0.45
N LYS A 767 -7.11 -24.71 0.84
CA LYS A 767 -7.00 -25.94 1.65
C LYS A 767 -7.95 -27.04 1.17
N GLU A 768 -9.16 -26.71 0.72
CA GLU A 768 -10.10 -27.67 0.13
C GLU A 768 -9.57 -28.25 -1.18
N GLN A 769 -8.98 -27.41 -2.05
CA GLN A 769 -8.32 -27.87 -3.28
C GLN A 769 -7.12 -28.78 -2.98
N ALA A 770 -6.29 -28.41 -2.00
CA ALA A 770 -5.18 -29.24 -1.55
C ALA A 770 -5.67 -30.59 -0.99
N LEU A 771 -6.75 -30.58 -0.21
CA LEU A 771 -7.37 -31.79 0.33
C LEU A 771 -7.93 -32.69 -0.78
N GLN A 772 -8.63 -32.13 -1.78
CA GLN A 772 -9.12 -32.89 -2.93
C GLN A 772 -7.97 -33.55 -3.70
N LYS A 773 -6.87 -32.83 -3.90
CA LYS A 773 -5.67 -33.39 -4.54
C LYS A 773 -5.08 -34.55 -3.73
N MET A 774 -4.97 -34.41 -2.40
CA MET A 774 -4.49 -35.48 -1.53
C MET A 774 -5.43 -36.70 -1.52
N VAL A 775 -6.74 -36.49 -1.59
CA VAL A 775 -7.73 -37.59 -1.69
C VAL A 775 -7.57 -38.33 -3.01
N GLU A 776 -7.37 -37.63 -4.12
CA GLU A 776 -7.13 -38.27 -5.43
C GLU A 776 -5.80 -39.04 -5.44
N GLU A 777 -4.73 -38.48 -4.86
CA GLU A 777 -3.45 -39.16 -4.70
C GLU A 777 -3.58 -40.41 -3.81
N ALA A 778 -4.35 -40.34 -2.73
CA ALA A 778 -4.64 -41.48 -1.86
C ALA A 778 -5.42 -42.58 -2.60
N LYS A 779 -6.43 -42.21 -3.40
CA LYS A 779 -7.18 -43.14 -4.23
C LYS A 779 -6.31 -43.83 -5.28
N GLN A 780 -5.42 -43.09 -5.94
CA GLN A 780 -4.44 -43.67 -6.86
C GLN A 780 -3.45 -44.61 -6.16
N GLN A 781 -3.07 -44.31 -4.92
CA GLN A 781 -2.24 -45.21 -4.11
C GLN A 781 -3.02 -46.47 -3.72
N GLU A 782 -4.29 -46.35 -3.36
CA GLU A 782 -5.17 -47.48 -3.04
C GLU A 782 -5.38 -48.40 -4.26
N GLU A 783 -5.60 -47.84 -5.44
CA GLU A 783 -5.68 -48.59 -6.70
C GLU A 783 -4.35 -49.32 -7.01
N LYS A 784 -3.21 -48.65 -6.82
CA LYS A 784 -1.87 -49.28 -6.96
C LYS A 784 -1.62 -50.39 -5.94
N LEU A 785 -2.08 -50.21 -4.70
CA LEU A 785 -2.00 -51.22 -3.65
C LEU A 785 -2.87 -52.42 -4.00
N THR A 786 -4.09 -52.19 -4.49
CA THR A 786 -5.02 -53.25 -4.90
C THR A 786 -4.44 -54.08 -6.06
N ALA A 787 -3.91 -53.42 -7.10
CA ALA A 787 -3.25 -54.09 -8.21
C ALA A 787 -2.01 -54.89 -7.78
N LYS A 788 -1.22 -54.38 -6.82
CA LYS A 788 -0.09 -55.12 -6.25
C LYS A 788 -0.54 -56.31 -5.41
N THR A 789 -1.63 -56.19 -4.66
CA THR A 789 -2.20 -57.31 -3.90
C THR A 789 -2.65 -58.43 -4.82
N GLU A 790 -3.33 -58.10 -5.93
CA GLU A 790 -3.71 -59.08 -6.96
C GLU A 790 -2.48 -59.75 -7.63
N GLU A 791 -1.40 -59.00 -7.84
CA GLU A 791 -0.15 -59.54 -8.37
C GLU A 791 0.52 -60.51 -7.38
N ILE A 792 0.55 -60.15 -6.10
CA ILE A 792 1.05 -61.02 -5.02
C ILE A 792 0.22 -62.30 -4.91
N GLU A 793 -1.11 -62.22 -5.01
CA GLU A 793 -1.97 -63.41 -5.00
C GLU A 793 -1.70 -64.35 -6.18
N LYS A 794 -1.50 -63.82 -7.39
CA LYS A 794 -1.10 -64.61 -8.57
C LYS A 794 0.27 -65.26 -8.39
N GLN A 795 1.24 -64.54 -7.83
CA GLN A 795 2.56 -65.08 -7.55
C GLN A 795 2.50 -66.19 -6.49
N GLN A 796 1.66 -66.03 -5.46
CA GLN A 796 1.46 -67.04 -4.42
C GLN A 796 0.80 -68.31 -4.96
N GLN A 797 -0.19 -68.18 -5.86
CA GLN A 797 -0.77 -69.35 -6.56
C GLN A 797 0.28 -70.09 -7.40
N THR A 798 1.12 -69.35 -8.12
CA THR A 798 2.21 -69.93 -8.94
C THR A 798 3.24 -70.65 -8.08
N LEU A 799 3.56 -70.10 -6.90
CA LEU A 799 4.45 -70.73 -5.92
C LEU A 799 3.87 -72.05 -5.39
N ASN A 800 2.60 -72.05 -5.00
CA ASN A 800 1.93 -73.25 -4.51
C ASN A 800 1.86 -74.37 -5.56
N GLU A 801 1.68 -74.04 -6.85
CA GLU A 801 1.74 -75.01 -7.95
C GLU A 801 3.15 -75.60 -8.15
N LYS A 802 4.19 -74.76 -8.03
CA LYS A 802 5.58 -75.21 -8.09
C LYS A 802 5.96 -76.10 -6.91
N ASP A 803 5.54 -75.78 -5.69
CA ASP A 803 5.80 -76.62 -4.51
C ASP A 803 5.13 -78.00 -4.63
N LYS A 804 3.91 -78.05 -5.17
CA LYS A 804 3.22 -79.32 -5.46
C LYS A 804 4.00 -80.17 -6.49
N THR A 805 4.59 -79.52 -7.49
CA THR A 805 5.42 -80.19 -8.50
C THR A 805 6.72 -80.71 -7.87
N ILE A 806 7.39 -79.91 -7.05
CA ILE A 806 8.63 -80.29 -6.36
C ILE A 806 8.41 -81.51 -5.45
N SER A 807 7.33 -81.56 -4.67
CA SER A 807 6.97 -82.72 -3.84
C SER A 807 6.78 -84.02 -4.65
N GLN A 808 6.25 -83.94 -5.88
CA GLN A 808 6.10 -85.10 -6.77
C GLN A 808 7.47 -85.58 -7.29
N HIS A 809 8.37 -84.65 -7.62
CA HIS A 809 9.72 -84.99 -8.05
C HIS A 809 10.56 -85.63 -6.94
N GLU A 810 10.47 -85.13 -5.69
CA GLU A 810 11.18 -85.71 -4.54
C GLU A 810 10.77 -87.17 -4.27
N THR A 811 9.49 -87.48 -4.42
CA THR A 811 8.96 -88.84 -4.26
C THR A 811 9.50 -89.79 -5.33
N SER A 812 9.63 -89.29 -6.57
CA SER A 812 10.17 -90.07 -7.70
C SER A 812 11.68 -90.32 -7.56
N ILE A 813 12.43 -89.35 -7.04
CA ILE A 813 13.88 -89.46 -6.82
C ILE A 813 14.19 -90.53 -5.75
N LYS A 814 13.45 -90.56 -4.64
CA LYS A 814 13.63 -91.59 -3.60
C LYS A 814 13.43 -93.02 -4.14
N LYS A 815 12.44 -93.22 -5.01
CA LYS A 815 12.17 -94.53 -5.63
C LYS A 815 13.32 -95.00 -6.52
N HIS A 816 13.92 -94.11 -7.31
CA HIS A 816 15.04 -94.46 -8.18
C HIS A 816 16.33 -94.74 -7.41
N GLN A 817 16.53 -94.10 -6.26
CA GLN A 817 17.70 -94.35 -5.40
C GLN A 817 17.66 -95.76 -4.76
N GLU A 818 16.48 -96.24 -4.36
CA GLU A 818 16.29 -97.59 -3.81
C GLU A 818 16.59 -98.68 -4.86
N GLU A 819 16.10 -98.50 -6.09
CA GLU A 819 16.31 -99.44 -7.20
C GLU A 819 17.79 -99.50 -7.65
N PHE A 820 18.51 -98.39 -7.55
CA PHE A 820 19.94 -98.33 -7.90
C PHE A 820 20.79 -99.09 -6.87
N LYS A 821 20.46 -98.98 -5.58
CA LYS A 821 21.17 -99.66 -4.49
C LYS A 821 21.10 -101.18 -4.62
N ILE A 822 19.93 -101.72 -4.95
CA ILE A 822 19.71 -103.18 -5.14
C ILE A 822 20.55 -103.73 -6.32
N LYS A 823 20.66 -102.97 -7.41
CA LYS A 823 21.45 -103.39 -8.58
C LYS A 823 22.97 -103.31 -8.33
N GLN A 824 23.40 -102.36 -7.51
CA GLN A 824 24.80 -102.20 -7.14
C GLN A 824 25.30 -103.36 -6.25
N GLU A 825 24.48 -103.80 -5.28
CA GLU A 825 24.78 -104.96 -4.42
C GLU A 825 24.90 -106.28 -5.21
N PHE A 826 24.13 -106.46 -6.28
CA PHE A 826 24.22 -107.64 -7.16
C PHE A 826 25.51 -107.68 -7.99
N ILE A 827 25.96 -106.53 -8.51
CA ILE A 827 27.20 -106.41 -9.29
C ILE A 827 28.43 -106.64 -8.40
N GLU A 828 28.43 -106.10 -7.18
CA GLU A 828 29.51 -106.32 -6.21
C GLU A 828 29.64 -107.81 -5.82
N THR A 829 28.52 -108.53 -5.75
CA THR A 829 28.50 -109.97 -5.44
C THR A 829 29.04 -110.82 -6.61
N LEU A 830 28.71 -110.47 -7.87
CA LEU A 830 29.22 -111.11 -9.08
C LEU A 830 30.73 -110.93 -9.27
N ALA A 831 31.27 -109.78 -8.86
CA ALA A 831 32.70 -109.48 -8.92
C ALA A 831 33.51 -110.14 -7.78
N SER A 832 32.85 -110.81 -6.83
CA SER A 832 33.54 -111.47 -5.73
C SER A 832 34.46 -112.59 -6.23
N LYS A 833 35.65 -112.68 -5.63
CA LYS A 833 36.68 -113.67 -6.01
C LYS A 833 36.12 -115.10 -6.11
N LYS A 834 35.22 -115.46 -5.19
CA LYS A 834 34.53 -116.75 -5.14
C LYS A 834 33.70 -117.03 -6.41
N GLU A 835 32.91 -116.06 -6.87
CA GLU A 835 32.05 -116.23 -8.04
C GLU A 835 32.86 -116.25 -9.35
N VAL A 836 33.95 -115.47 -9.42
CA VAL A 836 34.90 -115.51 -10.55
C VAL A 836 35.57 -116.88 -10.66
N GLU A 837 36.02 -117.44 -9.55
CA GLU A 837 36.67 -118.76 -9.53
C GLU A 837 35.67 -119.91 -9.82
N CYS A 838 34.44 -119.79 -9.33
CA CYS A 838 33.35 -120.70 -9.68
C CYS A 838 33.03 -120.64 -11.19
N ALA A 839 32.94 -119.44 -11.78
CA ALA A 839 32.73 -119.27 -13.23
C ALA A 839 33.88 -119.88 -14.03
N HIS A 840 35.12 -119.70 -13.58
CA HIS A 840 36.30 -120.26 -14.22
C HIS A 840 36.25 -121.81 -14.26
N ILE A 841 35.83 -122.45 -13.18
CA ILE A 841 35.77 -123.91 -13.09
C ILE A 841 34.59 -124.49 -13.87
N ILE A 842 33.45 -123.77 -13.93
CA ILE A 842 32.36 -124.11 -14.86
C ILE A 842 32.89 -124.13 -16.29
N GLN A 843 33.55 -123.05 -16.72
CA GLN A 843 33.97 -122.89 -18.11
C GLN A 843 35.09 -123.85 -18.51
N THR A 844 36.08 -124.07 -17.63
CA THR A 844 37.28 -124.84 -17.98
C THR A 844 37.19 -126.34 -17.68
N LYS A 845 36.26 -126.74 -16.80
CA LYS A 845 36.14 -128.14 -16.35
C LYS A 845 34.74 -128.69 -16.54
N LEU A 846 33.74 -128.14 -15.86
CA LEU A 846 32.43 -128.79 -15.79
C LEU A 846 31.71 -128.79 -17.13
N LEU A 847 31.70 -127.66 -17.86
CA LEU A 847 31.16 -127.62 -19.23
C LEU A 847 31.95 -128.55 -20.15
N VAL A 848 33.28 -128.47 -20.11
CA VAL A 848 34.17 -129.30 -20.94
C VAL A 848 33.92 -130.80 -20.73
N TYR A 849 33.85 -131.26 -19.48
CA TYR A 849 33.62 -132.67 -19.18
C TYR A 849 32.20 -133.12 -19.56
N THR A 850 31.21 -132.26 -19.34
CA THR A 850 29.80 -132.54 -19.68
C THR A 850 29.64 -132.66 -21.19
N GLU A 851 30.26 -131.76 -21.93
CA GLU A 851 30.27 -131.78 -23.39
C GLU A 851 31.02 -132.98 -23.96
N GLN A 852 32.20 -133.31 -23.42
CA GLN A 852 32.95 -134.51 -23.82
C GLN A 852 32.15 -135.79 -23.58
N HIS A 853 31.41 -135.89 -22.48
CA HIS A 853 30.61 -137.06 -22.20
C HIS A 853 29.36 -137.14 -23.07
N LEU A 854 28.73 -135.99 -23.39
CA LEU A 854 27.68 -135.93 -24.42
C LEU A 854 28.19 -136.43 -25.76
N GLN A 855 29.42 -136.04 -26.15
CA GLN A 855 30.04 -136.49 -27.38
C GLN A 855 30.32 -138.00 -27.39
N HIS A 856 30.79 -138.55 -26.27
CA HIS A 856 30.97 -139.99 -26.11
C HIS A 856 29.64 -140.74 -26.23
N LEU A 857 28.59 -140.32 -25.52
CA LEU A 857 27.28 -140.95 -25.58
C LEU A 857 26.65 -140.86 -26.97
N PHE A 858 26.86 -139.75 -27.68
CA PHE A 858 26.42 -139.58 -29.06
C PHE A 858 27.13 -140.55 -30.01
N GLN A 859 28.44 -140.76 -29.85
CA GLN A 859 29.21 -141.74 -30.63
C GLN A 859 28.82 -143.19 -30.30
N GLU A 860 28.56 -143.52 -29.04
CA GLU A 860 28.04 -144.84 -28.66
C GLU A 860 26.66 -145.11 -29.26
N ALA A 861 25.78 -144.10 -29.30
CA ALA A 861 24.47 -144.19 -29.95
C ALA A 861 24.60 -144.45 -31.47
N GLN A 862 25.60 -143.88 -32.12
CA GLN A 862 25.86 -144.05 -33.55
C GLN A 862 26.19 -145.50 -33.95
N LYS A 863 26.73 -146.32 -33.04
CA LYS A 863 27.00 -147.74 -33.31
C LYS A 863 25.74 -148.56 -33.56
N TYR A 864 24.61 -148.09 -33.06
CA TYR A 864 23.32 -148.77 -33.16
C TYR A 864 22.46 -148.18 -34.28
N LYS A 865 22.44 -146.85 -34.41
CA LYS A 865 21.63 -146.11 -35.39
C LYS A 865 22.51 -145.07 -36.07
N ASP A 866 22.46 -144.97 -37.40
CA ASP A 866 23.15 -143.89 -38.11
C ASP A 866 22.46 -142.55 -37.79
N ILE A 867 23.09 -141.73 -36.95
CA ILE A 867 22.54 -140.46 -36.43
C ILE A 867 23.36 -139.30 -36.99
N GLN A 868 22.70 -138.40 -37.72
CA GLN A 868 23.29 -137.13 -38.19
C GLN A 868 22.90 -135.99 -37.23
N GLY A 869 23.88 -135.21 -36.77
CA GLY A 869 23.67 -134.08 -35.83
C GLY A 869 24.89 -133.78 -34.95
N SER A 870 24.77 -132.79 -34.07
CA SER A 870 25.75 -132.45 -33.03
C SER A 870 25.55 -133.30 -31.77
N HIS A 871 26.60 -133.52 -30.99
CA HIS A 871 26.50 -134.18 -29.68
C HIS A 871 25.63 -133.40 -28.67
N LEU A 872 25.31 -132.13 -28.94
CA LEU A 872 24.37 -131.32 -28.16
C LEU A 872 22.91 -131.47 -28.61
N ASP A 873 22.62 -132.19 -29.70
CA ASP A 873 21.26 -132.42 -30.18
C ASP A 873 20.60 -133.60 -29.44
N LEU A 874 19.29 -133.52 -29.20
CA LEU A 874 18.55 -134.58 -28.49
C LEU A 874 18.53 -135.88 -29.30
N LEU A 875 19.00 -136.98 -28.70
CA LEU A 875 18.89 -138.30 -29.31
C LEU A 875 17.43 -138.77 -29.37
N THR A 876 16.98 -139.16 -30.57
CA THR A 876 15.61 -139.60 -30.83
C THR A 876 15.43 -141.11 -30.67
N GLU A 877 14.18 -141.53 -30.46
CA GLU A 877 13.79 -142.93 -30.28
C GLU A 877 14.13 -143.80 -31.52
N TRP A 878 14.45 -145.08 -31.31
CA TRP A 878 14.82 -146.00 -32.38
C TRP A 878 13.69 -147.01 -32.60
N LEU A 879 12.91 -146.81 -33.67
CA LEU A 879 11.55 -147.37 -33.80
C LEU A 879 11.43 -148.71 -34.55
N HIS A 880 12.50 -149.32 -35.08
CA HIS A 880 12.38 -150.57 -35.87
C HIS A 880 13.61 -151.50 -35.81
N VAL A 881 13.73 -152.41 -34.81
CA VAL A 881 14.63 -153.61 -34.84
C VAL A 881 14.07 -154.75 -33.95
N THR A 882 14.29 -156.01 -34.36
CA THR A 882 13.80 -157.26 -33.73
C THR A 882 14.69 -157.84 -32.60
N ASP A 883 15.79 -157.19 -32.21
CA ASP A 883 16.66 -157.61 -31.09
C ASP A 883 16.42 -156.76 -29.84
N ALA A 884 15.77 -157.34 -28.84
CA ALA A 884 15.39 -156.65 -27.61
C ALA A 884 16.59 -156.14 -26.80
N LYS A 885 17.77 -156.77 -26.89
CA LYS A 885 18.96 -156.38 -26.11
C LYS A 885 19.59 -155.09 -26.65
N SER A 886 19.71 -154.96 -27.96
CA SER A 886 20.24 -153.76 -28.61
C SER A 886 19.33 -152.53 -28.43
N THR A 887 18.01 -152.71 -28.48
CA THR A 887 17.03 -151.63 -28.23
C THR A 887 17.08 -151.13 -26.78
N ALA A 888 17.22 -152.03 -25.80
CA ALA A 888 17.35 -151.64 -24.40
C ALA A 888 18.65 -150.83 -24.13
N ASN A 889 19.77 -151.25 -24.73
CA ASN A 889 21.06 -150.55 -24.61
C ASN A 889 21.01 -149.14 -25.25
N TYR A 890 20.44 -149.00 -26.45
CA TYR A 890 20.29 -147.69 -27.08
C TYR A 890 19.39 -146.76 -26.27
N LYS A 891 18.27 -147.27 -25.74
CA LYS A 891 17.38 -146.49 -24.87
C LYS A 891 18.11 -145.96 -23.63
N GLN A 892 18.95 -146.79 -23.00
CA GLN A 892 19.75 -146.37 -21.86
C GLN A 892 20.77 -145.27 -22.23
N ILE A 893 21.43 -145.37 -23.39
CA ILE A 893 22.35 -144.34 -23.90
C ILE A 893 21.61 -143.03 -24.15
N ARG A 894 20.44 -143.09 -24.80
CA ARG A 894 19.59 -141.93 -25.07
C ARG A 894 19.14 -141.23 -23.79
N ASP A 895 18.60 -141.98 -22.82
CA ASP A 895 18.08 -141.41 -21.57
C ASP A 895 19.23 -140.80 -20.74
N THR A 896 20.42 -141.41 -20.80
CA THR A 896 21.64 -140.85 -20.19
C THR A 896 22.10 -139.57 -20.92
N HIS A 897 22.08 -139.55 -22.26
CA HIS A 897 22.46 -138.38 -23.06
C HIS A 897 21.53 -137.18 -22.78
N GLN A 898 20.22 -137.40 -22.77
CA GLN A 898 19.24 -136.36 -22.44
C GLN A 898 19.43 -135.82 -21.01
N GLY A 899 19.75 -136.70 -20.07
CA GLY A 899 20.14 -136.30 -18.73
C GLY A 899 21.35 -135.37 -18.77
N VAL A 900 22.48 -135.81 -19.33
CA VAL A 900 23.73 -135.02 -19.34
C VAL A 900 23.56 -133.68 -20.05
N ARG A 901 22.65 -133.58 -21.04
CA ARG A 901 22.31 -132.33 -21.71
C ARG A 901 21.63 -131.32 -20.77
N GLN A 902 20.73 -131.78 -19.89
CA GLN A 902 20.12 -130.94 -18.88
C GLN A 902 21.17 -130.36 -17.92
N LEU A 903 22.19 -131.15 -17.56
CA LEU A 903 23.32 -130.67 -16.76
C LEU A 903 24.11 -129.56 -17.48
N TYR A 904 24.27 -129.67 -18.80
CA TYR A 904 24.92 -128.65 -19.62
C TYR A 904 24.13 -127.32 -19.65
N GLU A 905 22.80 -127.39 -19.74
CA GLU A 905 21.91 -126.21 -19.72
C GLU A 905 21.97 -125.47 -18.36
N GLU A 906 22.00 -126.21 -17.24
CA GLU A 906 22.11 -125.64 -15.89
C GLU A 906 23.41 -124.85 -15.69
N LEU A 907 24.52 -125.33 -16.25
CA LEU A 907 25.80 -124.60 -16.21
C LEU A 907 25.81 -123.33 -17.06
N SER A 908 24.92 -123.23 -18.07
CA SER A 908 24.94 -122.19 -19.10
C SER A 908 24.01 -120.99 -18.84
N ASN A 909 23.22 -120.98 -17.75
CA ASN A 909 22.24 -119.92 -17.46
C ASN A 909 22.91 -118.59 -17.02
N PRO A 910 22.78 -117.46 -17.73
CA PRO A 910 23.50 -116.22 -17.41
C PRO A 910 22.96 -115.43 -16.20
N ASN A 911 21.74 -115.71 -15.73
CA ASN A 911 21.04 -114.88 -14.73
C ASN A 911 21.18 -115.40 -13.28
N VAL A 912 22.08 -116.35 -13.06
CA VAL A 912 22.28 -117.04 -11.79
C VAL A 912 23.76 -116.99 -11.43
N LEU A 913 24.07 -116.82 -10.14
CA LEU A 913 25.45 -116.77 -9.67
C LEU A 913 26.20 -118.08 -10.02
N PRO A 914 27.45 -118.01 -10.50
CA PRO A 914 28.27 -119.18 -10.80
C PRO A 914 28.28 -120.26 -9.70
N SER A 915 28.35 -119.90 -8.43
CA SER A 915 28.33 -120.86 -7.33
C SER A 915 26.99 -121.58 -7.17
N GLU A 916 25.87 -120.92 -7.52
CA GLU A 916 24.56 -121.54 -7.52
C GLU A 916 24.36 -122.50 -8.71
N LYS A 917 24.95 -122.19 -9.88
CA LYS A 917 24.97 -123.12 -11.02
C LYS A 917 25.67 -124.44 -10.68
N ILE A 918 26.77 -124.37 -9.93
CA ILE A 918 27.52 -125.56 -9.50
C ILE A 918 26.71 -126.41 -8.49
N LYS A 919 25.96 -125.76 -7.59
CA LYS A 919 25.06 -126.46 -6.66
C LYS A 919 23.92 -127.15 -7.39
N ALA A 920 23.29 -126.45 -8.34
CA ALA A 920 22.23 -127.01 -9.19
C ALA A 920 22.76 -128.21 -9.98
N PHE A 921 23.89 -128.03 -10.68
CA PHE A 921 24.55 -129.08 -11.45
C PHE A 921 24.92 -130.30 -10.60
N HIS A 922 25.48 -130.11 -9.39
CA HIS A 922 25.79 -131.21 -8.47
C HIS A 922 24.52 -131.97 -8.04
N ALA A 923 23.47 -131.24 -7.66
CA ALA A 923 22.20 -131.86 -7.25
C ALA A 923 21.58 -132.66 -8.40
N SER A 924 21.56 -132.11 -9.61
CA SER A 924 21.05 -132.78 -10.81
C SER A 924 21.91 -133.97 -11.23
N LEU A 925 23.25 -133.88 -11.11
CA LEU A 925 24.18 -134.98 -11.40
C LEU A 925 23.93 -136.18 -10.48
N MET A 926 23.79 -135.93 -9.17
CA MET A 926 23.51 -136.97 -8.17
C MET A 926 22.10 -137.57 -8.33
N LYS A 927 21.11 -136.74 -8.65
CA LYS A 927 19.73 -137.20 -8.91
C LYS A 927 19.66 -138.11 -10.14
N MET A 928 20.42 -137.80 -11.18
CA MET A 928 20.45 -138.56 -12.42
C MET A 928 21.05 -139.94 -12.27
N GLU A 929 22.16 -140.06 -11.52
CA GLU A 929 22.76 -141.36 -11.22
C GLU A 929 21.74 -142.31 -10.56
N LYS A 930 21.00 -141.80 -9.57
CA LYS A 930 19.98 -142.57 -8.85
C LYS A 930 18.79 -142.95 -9.73
N ASN A 931 18.35 -142.05 -10.61
CA ASN A 931 17.16 -142.26 -11.43
C ASN A 931 17.40 -143.20 -12.62
N LEU A 932 18.60 -143.20 -13.19
CA LEU A 932 18.95 -144.02 -14.36
C LEU A 932 19.69 -145.32 -13.99
N ASN A 933 19.90 -145.57 -12.69
CA ASN A 933 20.55 -146.75 -12.13
C ASN A 933 21.95 -147.03 -12.74
N LEU A 934 22.76 -145.97 -12.88
CA LEU A 934 24.01 -145.98 -13.65
C LEU A 934 25.26 -146.39 -12.83
N THR A 935 25.08 -146.93 -11.62
CA THR A 935 26.17 -147.20 -10.66
C THR A 935 27.21 -148.20 -11.17
N ASP A 936 26.80 -149.17 -12.00
CA ASP A 936 27.69 -150.20 -12.56
C ASP A 936 28.24 -149.82 -13.96
N ASN A 937 27.89 -148.64 -14.50
CA ASN A 937 28.39 -148.17 -15.79
C ASN A 937 29.76 -147.48 -15.63
N VAL A 938 30.79 -148.11 -16.20
CA VAL A 938 32.18 -147.67 -16.07
C VAL A 938 32.42 -146.26 -16.64
N ASP A 939 31.77 -145.90 -17.75
CA ASP A 939 31.98 -144.60 -18.40
C ASP A 939 31.22 -143.47 -17.72
N TRP A 940 30.01 -143.74 -17.21
CA TRP A 940 29.29 -142.81 -16.33
C TRP A 940 30.09 -142.55 -15.04
N SER A 941 30.61 -143.60 -14.41
CA SER A 941 31.43 -143.47 -13.19
C SER A 941 32.67 -142.60 -13.44
N ARG A 942 33.35 -142.74 -14.59
CA ARG A 942 34.47 -141.86 -14.97
C ARG A 942 34.04 -140.41 -15.16
N PHE A 943 32.96 -140.15 -15.89
CA PHE A 943 32.43 -138.80 -16.09
C PHE A 943 32.03 -138.14 -14.77
N ARG A 944 31.22 -138.82 -13.97
CA ARG A 944 30.80 -138.37 -12.64
C ARG A 944 32.00 -138.08 -11.75
N ASN A 945 32.98 -138.97 -11.67
CA ASN A 945 34.15 -138.78 -10.82
C ASN A 945 35.00 -137.59 -11.29
N ARG A 946 35.11 -137.33 -12.60
CA ARG A 946 35.80 -136.14 -13.12
C ARG A 946 35.07 -134.84 -12.79
N CYS A 947 33.73 -134.83 -12.89
CA CYS A 947 32.90 -133.70 -12.50
C CYS A 947 32.93 -133.45 -10.99
N LEU A 948 32.81 -134.49 -10.17
CA LEU A 948 32.91 -134.41 -8.71
C LEU A 948 34.31 -134.00 -8.27
N LEU A 949 35.38 -134.44 -8.95
CA LEU A 949 36.74 -133.96 -8.68
C LEU A 949 36.90 -132.48 -9.02
N ALA A 950 36.35 -132.02 -10.15
CA ALA A 950 36.35 -130.59 -10.49
C ALA A 950 35.56 -129.75 -9.49
N ILE A 951 34.41 -130.25 -9.02
CA ILE A 951 33.63 -129.62 -7.93
C ILE A 951 34.42 -129.65 -6.61
N ALA A 952 35.09 -130.76 -6.30
CA ALA A 952 35.91 -130.91 -5.11
C ALA A 952 37.08 -129.91 -5.10
N ILE A 953 37.70 -129.61 -6.24
CA ILE A 953 38.74 -128.57 -6.37
C ILE A 953 38.20 -127.18 -5.95
N ILE A 954 36.92 -126.86 -6.18
CA ILE A 954 36.28 -125.63 -5.69
C ILE A 954 36.16 -125.66 -4.16
N PHE A 955 35.76 -126.81 -3.61
CA PHE A 955 35.56 -126.97 -2.17
C PHE A 955 36.87 -127.15 -1.37
N THR A 956 37.97 -127.57 -2.00
CA THR A 956 39.27 -127.80 -1.32
C THR A 956 40.33 -126.74 -1.63
N GLY A 957 40.18 -125.93 -2.69
CA GLY A 957 41.17 -124.92 -3.10
C GLY A 957 40.74 -123.45 -2.96
N ILE A 958 39.45 -123.14 -2.77
CA ILE A 958 38.90 -121.76 -2.88
C ILE A 958 38.10 -121.31 -1.64
N ILE A 959 37.74 -122.24 -0.74
CA ILE A 959 37.03 -121.92 0.52
C ILE A 959 37.87 -122.45 1.69
N PRO A 960 38.50 -121.59 2.51
CA PRO A 960 39.04 -122.01 3.81
C PRO A 960 37.91 -122.66 4.60
N GLY A 961 38.13 -123.92 4.99
CA GLY A 961 37.11 -124.80 5.54
C GLY A 961 36.32 -124.17 6.68
N LEU A 962 35.00 -124.38 6.63
CA LEU A 962 34.11 -124.53 7.80
C LEU A 962 32.66 -124.90 7.41
N ILE A 963 32.24 -124.87 6.13
CA ILE A 963 30.86 -125.26 5.74
C ILE A 963 30.75 -126.72 5.24
N VAL A 964 31.85 -127.34 4.78
CA VAL A 964 31.87 -128.76 4.35
C VAL A 964 31.81 -129.74 5.54
N MET A 965 32.08 -129.28 6.77
CA MET A 965 31.87 -130.08 8.00
C MET A 965 30.39 -130.12 8.44
N GLY A 966 29.56 -129.14 8.08
CA GLY A 966 28.14 -129.12 8.43
C GLY A 966 27.28 -130.10 7.61
N ILE A 967 27.71 -130.43 6.39
CA ILE A 967 27.06 -131.44 5.54
C ILE A 967 27.58 -132.85 5.90
N TYR A 968 28.82 -132.98 6.41
CA TYR A 968 29.37 -134.25 6.91
C TYR A 968 28.86 -134.60 8.32
N ALA A 969 28.62 -133.63 9.21
CA ALA A 969 28.06 -133.84 10.56
C ALA A 969 26.57 -134.25 10.57
N ALA A 970 25.81 -133.95 9.51
CA ALA A 970 24.47 -134.50 9.31
C ALA A 970 24.47 -135.98 8.85
N ALA A 971 25.64 -136.50 8.46
CA ALA A 971 25.84 -137.89 8.04
C ALA A 971 26.68 -138.72 9.03
N THR A 972 27.44 -138.11 9.95
CA THR A 972 28.23 -138.82 10.97
C THR A 972 28.12 -138.15 12.35
N SER A 973 27.39 -138.77 13.25
CA SER A 973 26.93 -138.26 14.54
C SER A 973 28.00 -138.22 15.64
N HIS A 974 28.82 -137.16 15.76
CA HIS A 974 29.62 -136.82 16.98
C HIS A 974 29.83 -135.28 17.10
N SER A 975 29.68 -134.73 18.31
CA SER A 975 29.68 -133.28 18.61
C SER A 975 30.99 -132.80 19.24
N MET A 976 31.46 -131.59 18.92
CA MET A 976 32.44 -130.86 19.75
C MET A 976 32.19 -129.34 19.80
N SER A 977 32.22 -128.83 21.03
CA SER A 977 32.09 -127.45 21.52
C SER A 977 33.46 -126.74 21.61
N PHE A 978 33.48 -125.45 22.06
CA PHE A 978 34.62 -124.52 22.40
C PHE A 978 34.78 -123.33 21.41
N PHE A 979 34.72 -122.01 21.71
CA PHE A 979 34.80 -121.10 22.88
C PHE A 979 33.85 -119.88 22.61
N ALA A 980 33.00 -119.31 23.48
CA ALA A 980 33.14 -118.62 24.78
C ALA A 980 33.54 -117.10 24.76
N LYS A 981 32.51 -116.25 25.00
CA LYS A 981 32.39 -114.98 25.79
C LYS A 981 33.27 -113.72 25.56
N GLY A 982 32.62 -112.54 25.69
CA GLY A 982 33.23 -111.30 26.20
C GLY A 982 32.34 -110.03 26.12
N THR A 983 31.92 -109.49 27.28
CA THR A 983 31.02 -108.34 27.54
C THR A 983 31.72 -106.98 27.65
N GLY A 984 31.03 -105.86 27.41
CA GLY A 984 31.53 -104.50 27.72
C GLY A 984 30.51 -103.35 27.58
N GLY A 985 29.47 -103.34 28.42
CA GLY A 985 28.72 -102.11 28.74
C GLY A 985 29.34 -101.41 29.95
N ARG A 986 29.47 -100.07 29.87
CA ARG A 986 29.91 -99.06 30.87
C ARG A 986 31.06 -98.19 30.34
N TYR A 987 30.76 -97.18 29.51
CA TYR A 987 31.65 -96.01 29.41
C TYR A 987 31.01 -94.71 28.90
N GLN A 988 29.90 -94.72 28.13
CA GLN A 988 29.35 -93.46 27.59
C GLN A 988 28.20 -92.82 28.40
N GLU A 989 27.81 -93.45 29.51
CA GLU A 989 26.91 -92.86 30.53
C GLU A 989 27.59 -91.78 31.41
N ASN A 990 28.85 -91.41 31.15
CA ASN A 990 29.65 -90.54 32.03
C ASN A 990 30.13 -89.21 31.42
N CYS A 991 29.60 -88.74 30.28
CA CYS A 991 29.99 -87.45 29.70
C CYS A 991 28.82 -86.49 29.43
N GLU A 992 27.78 -86.52 30.27
CA GLU A 992 26.72 -85.49 30.35
C GLU A 992 26.91 -84.50 31.52
N LEU A 993 28.11 -84.37 32.08
CA LEU A 993 28.40 -83.42 33.17
C LEU A 993 29.56 -82.49 32.84
N SER A 994 29.30 -81.45 32.03
CA SER A 994 29.92 -80.12 32.17
C SER A 994 29.23 -79.09 31.26
N ALA A 995 28.68 -78.06 31.89
CA ALA A 995 28.16 -76.81 31.33
C ALA A 995 26.72 -76.80 30.76
N GLN A 996 25.76 -77.01 31.66
CA GLN A 996 24.61 -76.11 31.78
C GLN A 996 25.09 -74.69 32.13
N GLN A 997 24.38 -73.66 31.66
CA GLN A 997 23.74 -72.56 32.44
C GLN A 997 23.52 -71.31 31.52
N ILE A 998 22.29 -70.99 31.04
CA ILE A 998 21.11 -70.35 31.71
C ILE A 998 21.09 -68.80 31.48
N PRO A 999 19.95 -68.08 31.27
CA PRO A 999 18.73 -68.36 30.49
C PRO A 999 18.03 -67.09 29.85
N ALA A 1000 16.95 -67.35 29.12
CA ALA A 1000 15.68 -66.61 28.92
C ALA A 1000 15.54 -65.08 29.13
N ALA A 1001 15.06 -64.40 28.07
CA ALA A 1001 13.72 -63.81 27.99
C ALA A 1001 13.34 -63.59 26.52
#